data_AF-A0A7J9QNL8-F1
#
_entry.id   AF-A0A7J9QNL8-F1
#
_cell.length_a   1.000
_cell.length_b   1.000
_cell.length_c   1.000
_cell.angle_alpha   90.00
_cell.angle_beta   90.00
_cell.angle_gamma   90.00
#
_symmetry.space_group_name_H-M   'P 1'
#
loop_
_entity.id
_entity.type
_entity.pdbx_description
1 polymer ?
#
loop_
_entity_poly.entity_id
_entity_poly.type
_entity_poly.pdbx_seq_one_letter_code
_entity_poly.pdbx_strand_id
1 'polypeptide(L)'
;MEIKDSKSMIAIFSLFAILIFSFSVIAENAHALRDSDRDYDGIVDELDKCPHTPENYNKFEDEDGCPDTVIEEKIKYEFPDTDGDGIEDRFDECVNLPETFNDYLDHDGCPENMGSGIGKAEDSDSDSVPDSIDACPNEKETINEFKDGDGCPDSLESSFSKTSDFIDGECRGEKIAVMRTHTKDIVCLSLDIAERWEGYGLAEILVKSEPADGNLVVSSAEVVKKLAELEESKVDAIDSQNNLPLSSWNDGDSKKQIVEFVNSVTDPKSPYFVPVKDRIATFDNDGTLWIERPLYIPFAFHLGYLYDQLETNPNLSSQSPYMEILEKQDSLSNEDLEEISGLFEILIPAYPEISQDEYVEKSKYFLDQTIHPKFNAPLKKLTYKPMVELIHYLQQNDFEVYIVSAGFQGLMRSVSDEIYNIEKQNVIGTHPEFIFKITERGPEIIRQPFLASFNDREEKPVNIQKLIGKKPILACGNSGGDIEMLLLTHHHEKNLACILDHDDAQREYFYPNSEALEWADTNDWLVISMKNDFKTIFESSVVNDSPSKVVLECSPEFWENNLELWSNVGVDYTQNFDETFGRDYFEPDITLEQAIKRQGVGIDHLARTGTTAYLNALSDPKFDEENVITAVNFGYVHQLDQYLANCNEVEIEIIP
;
A
#
# COMPACT_ATOMS: atom_id res chain seq x y z
N MET A 1 41.40 -34.08 18.09
CA MET A 1 40.89 -35.43 18.44
C MET A 1 41.90 -36.47 17.96
N GLU A 2 42.58 -37.17 18.87
CA GLU A 2 43.41 -38.33 18.53
C GLU A 2 42.49 -39.52 18.20
N ILE A 3 42.50 -39.97 16.94
CA ILE A 3 41.72 -41.15 16.51
C ILE A 3 42.56 -42.40 16.82
N LYS A 4 42.28 -43.04 17.95
CA LYS A 4 42.80 -44.37 18.31
C LYS A 4 41.88 -45.48 17.82
N ASP A 5 41.78 -45.68 16.52
CA ASP A 5 41.38 -46.99 16.01
C ASP A 5 41.82 -47.20 14.57
N SER A 6 42.67 -48.20 14.33
CA SER A 6 43.23 -48.47 12.99
C SER A 6 42.18 -49.00 12.01
N LYS A 7 41.07 -49.56 12.52
CA LYS A 7 39.94 -50.00 11.70
C LYS A 7 39.11 -48.83 11.15
N SER A 8 38.96 -47.76 11.93
CA SER A 8 38.25 -46.56 11.48
C SER A 8 39.05 -45.78 10.43
N MET A 9 40.38 -45.79 10.53
CA MET A 9 41.22 -45.14 9.51
C MET A 9 41.16 -45.88 8.16
N ILE A 10 41.15 -47.21 8.16
CA ILE A 10 41.03 -48.01 6.92
C ILE A 10 39.65 -47.82 6.27
N ALA A 11 38.58 -47.70 7.07
CA ALA A 11 37.24 -47.42 6.56
C ALA A 11 37.15 -46.03 5.92
N ILE A 12 37.74 -45.00 6.54
CA ILE A 12 37.77 -43.63 6.00
C ILE A 12 38.61 -43.55 4.72
N PHE A 13 39.78 -44.20 4.67
CA PHE A 13 40.59 -44.26 3.45
C PHE A 13 39.92 -45.06 2.33
N SER A 14 39.15 -46.10 2.66
CA SER A 14 38.38 -46.87 1.66
C SER A 14 37.19 -46.07 1.11
N LEU A 15 36.49 -45.30 1.95
CA LEU A 15 35.45 -44.38 1.51
C LEU A 15 36.00 -43.23 0.66
N PHE A 16 37.14 -42.65 1.03
CA PHE A 16 37.80 -41.61 0.22
C PHE A 16 38.30 -42.15 -1.12
N ALA A 17 38.85 -43.36 -1.15
CA ALA A 17 39.28 -44.00 -2.40
C ALA A 17 38.09 -44.31 -3.32
N ILE A 18 36.94 -44.75 -2.76
CA ILE A 18 35.71 -44.97 -3.52
C ILE A 18 35.15 -43.63 -4.05
N LEU A 19 35.13 -42.57 -3.24
CA LEU A 19 34.68 -41.23 -3.67
C LEU A 19 35.56 -40.64 -4.78
N ILE A 20 36.89 -40.79 -4.70
CA ILE A 20 37.82 -40.31 -5.73
C ILE A 20 37.70 -41.15 -7.03
N PHE A 21 37.49 -42.47 -6.92
CA PHE A 21 37.20 -43.31 -8.10
C PHE A 21 35.84 -42.98 -8.72
N SER A 22 34.84 -42.65 -7.90
CA SER A 22 33.50 -42.25 -8.36
C SER A 22 33.56 -40.92 -9.14
N PHE A 23 34.28 -39.92 -8.61
CA PHE A 23 34.46 -38.63 -9.28
C PHE A 23 35.27 -38.73 -10.58
N SER A 24 36.25 -39.64 -10.65
CA SER A 24 37.05 -39.84 -11.88
C SER A 24 36.23 -40.52 -12.98
N VAL A 25 35.35 -41.48 -12.65
CA VAL A 25 34.44 -42.13 -13.61
C VAL A 25 33.33 -41.18 -14.08
N ILE A 26 32.86 -40.27 -13.22
CA ILE A 26 31.87 -39.24 -13.60
C ILE A 26 32.52 -38.18 -14.51
N ALA A 27 33.77 -37.78 -14.25
CA ALA A 27 34.47 -36.80 -15.07
C ALA A 27 34.87 -37.34 -16.46
N GLU A 28 35.24 -38.63 -16.57
CA GLU A 28 35.48 -39.26 -17.88
C GLU A 28 34.17 -39.44 -18.69
N ASN A 29 33.02 -39.67 -18.05
CA ASN A 29 31.72 -39.78 -18.73
C ASN A 29 31.11 -38.43 -19.11
N ALA A 30 31.31 -37.38 -18.31
CA ALA A 30 30.83 -36.03 -18.63
C ALA A 30 31.53 -35.44 -19.87
N HIS A 31 32.80 -35.79 -20.09
CA HIS A 31 33.54 -35.36 -21.27
C HIS A 31 33.13 -36.10 -22.56
N ALA A 32 32.60 -37.33 -22.43
CA ALA A 32 32.11 -38.12 -23.57
C ALA A 32 30.69 -37.73 -24.00
N LEU A 33 29.84 -37.26 -23.08
CA LEU A 33 28.49 -36.77 -23.38
C LEU A 33 28.51 -35.41 -24.11
N ARG A 34 29.53 -34.58 -23.85
CA ARG A 34 29.70 -33.26 -24.47
C ARG A 34 30.19 -33.28 -25.93
N ASP A 35 30.78 -34.39 -26.36
CA ASP A 35 31.21 -34.59 -27.77
C ASP A 35 30.09 -35.20 -28.64
N SER A 36 28.92 -35.51 -28.05
CA SER A 36 27.80 -36.20 -28.70
C SER A 36 26.47 -35.45 -28.58
N ASP A 37 26.52 -34.15 -28.31
CA ASP A 37 25.39 -33.21 -28.37
C ASP A 37 25.80 -32.15 -29.40
N ARG A 38 25.24 -32.27 -30.61
CA ARG A 38 25.73 -31.58 -31.82
C ARG A 38 25.23 -30.15 -31.96
N ASP A 39 24.09 -29.80 -31.39
CA ASP A 39 23.49 -28.47 -31.43
C ASP A 39 23.50 -27.75 -30.07
N TYR A 40 23.96 -28.43 -29.02
CA TYR A 40 24.29 -27.88 -27.72
C TYR A 40 23.08 -27.39 -26.92
N ASP A 41 21.94 -28.05 -27.09
CA ASP A 41 20.75 -27.76 -26.30
C ASP A 41 20.72 -28.48 -24.93
N GLY A 42 21.59 -29.47 -24.70
CA GLY A 42 21.70 -30.21 -23.45
C GLY A 42 21.11 -31.63 -23.50
N ILE A 43 20.56 -32.05 -24.64
CA ILE A 43 20.09 -33.42 -24.89
C ILE A 43 21.12 -34.12 -25.81
N VAL A 44 21.52 -35.35 -25.46
CA VAL A 44 22.53 -36.06 -26.27
C VAL A 44 21.91 -36.62 -27.55
N ASP A 45 22.67 -36.63 -28.65
CA ASP A 45 22.24 -37.06 -29.99
C ASP A 45 21.51 -38.43 -30.06
N GLU A 46 21.75 -39.34 -29.10
CA GLU A 46 21.08 -40.65 -29.04
C GLU A 46 19.66 -40.59 -28.43
N LEU A 47 19.38 -39.55 -27.64
CA LEU A 47 18.09 -39.27 -27.01
C LEU A 47 17.35 -38.11 -27.69
N ASP A 48 18.08 -37.31 -28.45
CA ASP A 48 17.59 -36.17 -29.22
C ASP A 48 16.98 -36.64 -30.56
N LYS A 49 15.72 -36.25 -30.81
CA LYS A 49 15.03 -36.52 -32.08
C LYS A 49 15.46 -35.59 -33.21
N CYS A 50 16.01 -34.41 -32.91
CA CYS A 50 16.55 -33.43 -33.83
C CYS A 50 18.04 -33.06 -33.57
N PRO A 51 19.02 -34.00 -33.73
CA PRO A 51 20.46 -33.87 -33.34
C PRO A 51 21.33 -32.80 -34.02
N HIS A 52 20.73 -31.77 -34.60
CA HIS A 52 21.37 -30.71 -35.36
C HIS A 52 20.59 -29.39 -35.26
N THR A 53 19.46 -29.36 -34.57
CA THR A 53 18.62 -28.18 -34.38
C THR A 53 18.26 -28.09 -32.90
N PRO A 54 18.76 -27.07 -32.19
CA PRO A 54 18.62 -27.03 -30.74
C PRO A 54 17.16 -26.84 -30.33
N GLU A 55 16.75 -27.57 -29.29
CA GLU A 55 15.49 -27.42 -28.57
C GLU A 55 15.24 -25.98 -28.08
N ASN A 56 13.98 -25.60 -27.97
CA ASN A 56 13.53 -24.39 -27.31
C ASN A 56 12.63 -24.73 -26.11
N TYR A 57 13.22 -24.74 -24.90
CA TYR A 57 12.53 -24.95 -23.62
C TYR A 57 11.36 -23.96 -23.40
N ASN A 58 10.17 -24.34 -23.87
CA ASN A 58 8.98 -23.50 -23.96
C ASN A 58 7.80 -24.13 -23.19
N LYS A 59 8.07 -25.15 -22.37
CA LYS A 59 7.13 -25.93 -21.57
C LYS A 59 6.24 -26.88 -22.40
N PHE A 60 6.58 -27.12 -23.66
CA PHE A 60 5.89 -28.06 -24.54
C PHE A 60 6.89 -29.00 -25.18
N GLU A 61 6.80 -30.29 -24.84
CA GLU A 61 7.63 -31.38 -25.37
C GLU A 61 9.17 -31.22 -25.24
N ASP A 62 9.62 -30.30 -24.36
CA ASP A 62 11.02 -29.97 -23.97
C ASP A 62 12.02 -31.12 -23.67
N GLU A 63 11.58 -32.38 -23.60
CA GLU A 63 12.45 -33.53 -23.35
C GLU A 63 12.88 -34.26 -24.64
N ASP A 64 12.37 -33.85 -25.80
CA ASP A 64 12.50 -34.62 -27.03
C ASP A 64 13.60 -34.15 -27.99
N GLY A 65 14.15 -32.96 -27.75
CA GLY A 65 15.29 -32.39 -28.45
C GLY A 65 14.93 -31.69 -29.77
N CYS A 66 13.65 -31.56 -30.09
CA CYS A 66 13.19 -30.89 -31.30
C CYS A 66 12.53 -29.56 -30.98
N PRO A 67 12.98 -28.44 -31.59
CA PRO A 67 12.35 -27.15 -31.35
C PRO A 67 10.89 -27.15 -31.77
N ASP A 68 10.04 -27.02 -30.78
CA ASP A 68 8.60 -26.95 -30.93
C ASP A 68 8.11 -25.52 -30.92
N THR A 69 6.87 -25.35 -31.37
CA THR A 69 6.20 -24.07 -31.25
C THR A 69 4.88 -24.31 -30.55
N VAL A 70 4.74 -23.75 -29.35
CA VAL A 70 3.41 -23.45 -28.82
C VAL A 70 2.82 -22.42 -29.78
N ILE A 71 2.04 -22.90 -30.74
CA ILE A 71 1.08 -22.05 -31.42
C ILE A 71 0.12 -21.65 -30.29
N GLU A 72 0.25 -20.43 -29.79
CA GLU A 72 -0.90 -19.73 -29.25
C GLU A 72 -1.94 -19.71 -30.38
N GLU A 73 -2.72 -20.77 -30.49
CA GLU A 73 -4.05 -20.65 -31.03
C GLU A 73 -4.75 -19.75 -30.03
N LYS A 74 -4.62 -18.44 -30.28
CA LYS A 74 -5.64 -17.47 -29.90
C LYS A 74 -6.95 -18.16 -30.21
N ILE A 75 -7.63 -18.64 -29.17
CA ILE A 75 -9.05 -18.94 -29.26
C ILE A 75 -9.66 -17.58 -29.51
N LYS A 76 -9.72 -17.17 -30.78
CA LYS A 76 -10.52 -16.05 -31.20
C LYS A 76 -11.94 -16.59 -31.19
N TYR A 77 -12.49 -16.70 -29.98
CA TYR A 77 -13.91 -16.73 -29.79
C TYR A 77 -14.40 -15.38 -30.32
N GLU A 78 -14.81 -15.35 -31.59
CA GLU A 78 -15.52 -14.20 -32.15
C GLU A 78 -16.94 -14.30 -31.63
N PHE A 79 -17.35 -13.30 -30.85
CA PHE A 79 -18.73 -13.22 -30.38
C PHE A 79 -19.66 -13.03 -31.59
N PRO A 80 -20.89 -13.58 -31.55
CA PRO A 80 -21.86 -13.38 -32.62
C PRO A 80 -22.11 -11.88 -32.87
N ASP A 81 -22.22 -11.52 -34.14
CA ASP A 81 -22.66 -10.22 -34.66
C ASP A 81 -23.72 -10.56 -35.72
N THR A 82 -24.98 -10.48 -35.31
CA THR A 82 -26.13 -11.08 -36.00
C THR A 82 -26.54 -10.28 -37.23
N ASP A 83 -26.31 -8.97 -37.27
CA ASP A 83 -26.62 -8.12 -38.42
C ASP A 83 -25.39 -7.59 -39.19
N GLY A 84 -24.19 -7.80 -38.66
CA GLY A 84 -22.92 -7.69 -39.37
C GLY A 84 -22.41 -6.27 -39.50
N ASP A 85 -22.77 -5.36 -38.59
CA ASP A 85 -22.32 -3.97 -38.59
C ASP A 85 -20.96 -3.76 -37.90
N GLY A 86 -20.43 -4.78 -37.20
CA GLY A 86 -19.17 -4.74 -36.47
C GLY A 86 -19.29 -4.51 -34.96
N ILE A 87 -20.51 -4.46 -34.42
CA ILE A 87 -20.82 -4.45 -32.98
C ILE A 87 -21.29 -5.86 -32.58
N GLU A 88 -20.74 -6.41 -31.49
CA GLU A 88 -21.10 -7.77 -31.07
C GLU A 88 -22.52 -7.81 -30.47
N ASP A 89 -23.29 -8.89 -30.64
CA ASP A 89 -24.68 -9.07 -30.17
C ASP A 89 -24.91 -8.73 -28.68
N ARG A 90 -23.86 -8.81 -27.86
CA ARG A 90 -23.91 -8.51 -26.42
C ARG A 90 -23.77 -7.01 -26.10
N PHE A 91 -23.32 -6.23 -27.07
CA PHE A 91 -23.15 -4.77 -27.05
C PHE A 91 -24.09 -4.06 -28.03
N ASP A 92 -24.79 -4.82 -28.86
CA ASP A 92 -25.77 -4.35 -29.81
C ASP A 92 -27.18 -4.35 -29.18
N GLU A 93 -27.74 -3.16 -28.95
CA GLU A 93 -29.10 -2.98 -28.45
C GLU A 93 -30.17 -3.40 -29.48
N CYS A 94 -29.81 -3.38 -30.77
CA CYS A 94 -30.66 -3.69 -31.90
C CYS A 94 -30.16 -4.87 -32.74
N VAL A 95 -29.69 -5.95 -32.11
CA VAL A 95 -29.21 -7.29 -32.61
C VAL A 95 -29.55 -7.75 -34.05
N ASN A 96 -30.66 -7.29 -34.67
CA ASN A 96 -31.06 -7.66 -36.03
C ASN A 96 -31.17 -6.46 -37.00
N LEU A 97 -30.67 -5.28 -36.65
CA LEU A 97 -30.74 -4.05 -37.42
C LEU A 97 -29.38 -3.34 -37.39
N PRO A 98 -28.64 -3.32 -38.51
CA PRO A 98 -27.26 -2.84 -38.50
C PRO A 98 -27.19 -1.33 -38.28
N GLU A 99 -26.24 -0.91 -37.45
CA GLU A 99 -25.88 0.47 -37.15
C GLU A 99 -25.58 1.29 -38.41
N THR A 100 -25.89 2.58 -38.31
CA THR A 100 -25.51 3.62 -39.25
C THR A 100 -24.44 4.53 -38.65
N PHE A 101 -23.16 4.17 -38.79
CA PHE A 101 -22.00 5.00 -38.38
C PHE A 101 -22.07 6.43 -38.94
N ASN A 102 -22.52 7.38 -38.13
CA ASN A 102 -22.77 8.76 -38.51
C ASN A 102 -22.27 9.79 -37.49
N ASP A 103 -21.35 9.39 -36.61
CA ASP A 103 -20.77 10.13 -35.49
C ASP A 103 -21.79 10.44 -34.36
N TYR A 104 -22.89 9.69 -34.28
CA TYR A 104 -23.90 9.83 -33.24
C TYR A 104 -24.42 8.46 -32.81
N LEU A 105 -24.09 8.08 -31.57
CA LEU A 105 -24.43 6.79 -30.96
C LEU A 105 -23.96 5.55 -31.73
N ASP A 106 -22.91 5.69 -32.55
CA ASP A 106 -22.25 4.65 -33.37
C ASP A 106 -21.74 3.37 -32.65
N HIS A 107 -22.07 3.18 -31.37
CA HIS A 107 -21.66 2.04 -30.54
C HIS A 107 -22.84 1.34 -29.84
N ASP A 108 -24.08 1.80 -30.02
CA ASP A 108 -25.26 1.16 -29.42
C ASP A 108 -25.88 0.06 -30.31
N GLY A 109 -25.45 -0.06 -31.57
CA GLY A 109 -25.89 -1.10 -32.50
C GLY A 109 -27.23 -0.80 -33.17
N CYS A 110 -27.79 0.39 -33.00
CA CYS A 110 -29.13 0.75 -33.46
C CYS A 110 -29.12 1.81 -34.56
N PRO A 111 -29.63 1.53 -35.78
CA PRO A 111 -29.66 2.52 -36.85
C PRO A 111 -30.59 3.70 -36.53
N GLU A 112 -29.96 4.87 -36.42
CA GLU A 112 -30.67 6.13 -36.23
C GLU A 112 -31.39 6.55 -37.51
N ASN A 113 -32.73 6.53 -37.47
CA ASN A 113 -33.53 7.04 -38.57
C ASN A 113 -33.43 8.58 -38.60
N MET A 114 -32.60 9.13 -39.49
CA MET A 114 -32.59 10.56 -39.82
C MET A 114 -34.01 11.02 -40.19
N GLY A 115 -34.68 11.62 -39.21
CA GLY A 115 -36.11 11.89 -39.32
C GLY A 115 -36.68 12.82 -38.26
N SER A 116 -35.88 13.60 -37.54
CA SER A 116 -36.37 14.79 -36.83
C SER A 116 -35.23 15.74 -36.50
N GLY A 117 -35.04 16.75 -37.35
CA GLY A 117 -34.18 17.88 -37.00
C GLY A 117 -34.75 18.63 -35.79
N ILE A 118 -33.99 18.61 -34.70
CA ILE A 118 -33.99 19.62 -33.64
C ILE A 118 -32.49 19.81 -33.35
N GLY A 119 -31.77 20.58 -34.16
CA GLY A 119 -31.74 22.04 -34.04
C GLY A 119 -30.39 22.35 -33.41
N LYS A 120 -29.48 22.99 -34.13
CA LYS A 120 -28.38 23.71 -33.47
C LYS A 120 -29.05 24.55 -32.40
N ALA A 121 -28.85 24.21 -31.14
CA ALA A 121 -29.38 25.03 -30.09
C ALA A 121 -28.75 26.42 -30.25
N GLU A 122 -29.58 27.45 -30.13
CA GLU A 122 -29.09 28.82 -30.09
C GLU A 122 -28.09 28.88 -28.91
N ASP A 123 -26.89 29.39 -29.18
CA ASP A 123 -25.78 29.58 -28.25
C ASP A 123 -25.27 31.00 -28.55
N SER A 124 -25.87 31.94 -27.84
CA SER A 124 -25.90 33.35 -28.19
C SER A 124 -24.60 34.09 -27.83
N ASP A 125 -23.81 33.58 -26.88
CA ASP A 125 -22.47 34.09 -26.53
C ASP A 125 -21.31 33.17 -26.94
N SER A 126 -21.63 31.99 -27.51
CA SER A 126 -20.69 31.06 -28.10
C SER A 126 -19.67 30.51 -27.10
N ASP A 127 -20.15 30.14 -25.92
CA ASP A 127 -19.37 29.49 -24.87
C ASP A 127 -19.47 27.95 -24.89
N SER A 128 -20.29 27.40 -25.79
CA SER A 128 -20.57 25.96 -25.97
C SER A 128 -21.65 25.39 -25.05
N VAL A 129 -22.37 26.23 -24.30
CA VAL A 129 -23.58 25.88 -23.56
C VAL A 129 -24.81 26.39 -24.35
N PRO A 130 -25.79 25.53 -24.70
CA PRO A 130 -27.01 25.97 -25.35
C PRO A 130 -27.86 26.94 -24.51
N ASP A 131 -28.39 28.02 -25.13
CA ASP A 131 -29.28 29.03 -24.51
C ASP A 131 -30.47 28.42 -23.71
N SER A 132 -30.89 27.20 -24.07
CA SER A 132 -31.98 26.49 -23.40
C SER A 132 -31.62 25.90 -22.03
N ILE A 133 -30.33 25.70 -21.75
CA ILE A 133 -29.79 25.18 -20.48
C ILE A 133 -28.73 26.09 -19.86
N ASP A 134 -28.34 27.13 -20.58
CA ASP A 134 -27.49 28.23 -20.12
C ASP A 134 -28.27 29.17 -19.17
N ALA A 135 -27.71 29.41 -17.98
CA ALA A 135 -28.28 30.31 -16.99
C ALA A 135 -28.02 31.80 -17.30
N CYS A 136 -27.03 32.10 -18.13
CA CYS A 136 -26.67 33.43 -18.63
C CYS A 136 -26.49 33.44 -20.16
N PRO A 137 -27.56 33.26 -20.97
CA PRO A 137 -27.50 33.05 -22.44
C PRO A 137 -26.90 34.16 -23.31
N ASN A 138 -26.28 35.19 -22.76
CA ASN A 138 -25.63 36.25 -23.55
C ASN A 138 -24.29 36.69 -22.93
N GLU A 139 -23.82 35.99 -21.89
CA GLU A 139 -22.54 36.25 -21.25
C GLU A 139 -21.71 34.96 -21.23
N LYS A 140 -20.61 34.97 -21.97
CA LYS A 140 -19.75 33.81 -22.15
C LYS A 140 -19.22 33.27 -20.81
N GLU A 141 -19.38 31.97 -20.57
CA GLU A 141 -18.76 31.24 -19.46
C GLU A 141 -17.24 31.49 -19.32
N THR A 142 -16.78 31.52 -18.08
CA THR A 142 -15.38 31.61 -17.66
C THR A 142 -14.90 30.27 -17.11
N ILE A 143 -14.36 29.42 -17.98
CA ILE A 143 -13.80 28.10 -17.62
C ILE A 143 -12.67 28.27 -16.58
N ASN A 144 -12.96 27.97 -15.31
CA ASN A 144 -12.06 28.18 -14.18
C ASN A 144 -12.15 27.10 -13.09
N GLU A 145 -12.76 25.95 -13.38
CA GLU A 145 -12.97 24.81 -12.47
C GLU A 145 -14.02 25.06 -11.37
N PHE A 146 -14.74 26.19 -11.44
CA PHE A 146 -15.90 26.46 -10.62
C PHE A 146 -17.11 26.59 -11.53
N LYS A 147 -18.15 25.78 -11.28
CA LYS A 147 -19.46 25.86 -11.95
C LYS A 147 -19.48 26.02 -13.49
N ASP A 148 -18.42 25.62 -14.17
CA ASP A 148 -18.22 25.65 -15.63
C ASP A 148 -19.32 24.99 -16.50
N GLY A 149 -20.37 24.41 -15.91
CA GLY A 149 -21.49 23.79 -16.60
C GLY A 149 -22.81 24.57 -16.52
N ASP A 150 -22.86 25.75 -15.88
CA ASP A 150 -24.08 26.56 -15.80
C ASP A 150 -24.21 27.66 -16.85
N GLY A 151 -23.15 27.91 -17.64
CA GLY A 151 -23.15 28.88 -18.76
C GLY A 151 -23.05 30.33 -18.30
N CYS A 152 -22.74 30.59 -17.03
CA CYS A 152 -22.62 31.92 -16.47
C CYS A 152 -21.18 32.24 -16.10
N PRO A 153 -20.62 33.39 -16.53
CA PRO A 153 -19.29 33.79 -16.14
C PRO A 153 -19.20 33.91 -14.63
N ASP A 154 -18.47 32.98 -14.04
CA ASP A 154 -18.15 33.02 -12.64
C ASP A 154 -16.67 33.27 -12.41
N SER A 155 -16.31 33.31 -11.14
CA SER A 155 -14.94 33.39 -10.71
C SER A 155 -14.81 32.57 -9.44
N LEU A 156 -13.65 31.91 -9.30
CA LEU A 156 -13.19 31.26 -8.06
C LEU A 156 -13.31 32.17 -6.82
N GLU A 157 -13.47 33.48 -6.98
CA GLU A 157 -13.78 34.42 -5.88
C GLU A 157 -15.16 34.18 -5.23
N SER A 158 -16.08 33.43 -5.86
CA SER A 158 -17.46 33.27 -5.38
C SER A 158 -17.76 31.98 -4.61
N SER A 159 -16.79 31.08 -4.44
CA SER A 159 -16.88 29.88 -3.58
C SER A 159 -15.97 29.88 -2.38
N PHE A 160 -15.28 30.98 -2.09
CA PHE A 160 -14.77 31.20 -0.75
C PHE A 160 -15.96 31.26 0.21
N SER A 161 -16.06 30.23 1.05
CA SER A 161 -16.79 30.31 2.30
C SER A 161 -16.51 31.67 2.92
N LYS A 162 -17.53 32.53 2.92
CA LYS A 162 -17.61 33.76 3.69
C LYS A 162 -17.26 33.46 5.15
N THR A 163 -15.99 33.61 5.51
CA THR A 163 -15.69 34.46 6.66
C THR A 163 -15.58 35.87 6.08
N SER A 164 -16.25 36.84 6.69
CA SER A 164 -16.46 38.21 6.20
C SER A 164 -15.18 39.06 6.08
N ASP A 165 -14.01 38.43 6.13
CA ASP A 165 -12.85 39.00 6.78
C ASP A 165 -11.59 38.97 5.89
N PHE A 166 -11.57 38.32 4.71
CA PHE A 166 -10.41 38.33 3.80
C PHE A 166 -10.64 39.28 2.62
N ILE A 167 -10.10 40.50 2.67
CA ILE A 167 -10.25 41.53 1.62
C ILE A 167 -8.86 42.13 1.34
N ASP A 168 -8.46 42.25 0.07
CA ASP A 168 -7.19 42.83 -0.38
C ASP A 168 -5.91 42.18 0.21
N GLY A 169 -5.92 40.85 0.46
CA GLY A 169 -4.77 40.14 1.02
C GLY A 169 -4.55 40.37 2.51
N GLU A 170 -5.61 40.78 3.22
CA GLU A 170 -5.61 41.09 4.64
C GLU A 170 -6.79 40.45 5.36
N CYS A 171 -6.57 39.99 6.59
CA CYS A 171 -7.64 39.46 7.45
C CYS A 171 -8.17 40.52 8.42
N ARG A 172 -9.49 40.74 8.46
CA ARG A 172 -10.17 41.87 9.12
C ARG A 172 -11.39 41.44 9.93
N GLY A 173 -11.41 41.65 11.25
CA GLY A 173 -12.52 41.20 12.11
C GLY A 173 -12.23 41.33 13.62
N GLU A 174 -13.22 41.08 14.48
CA GLU A 174 -13.11 41.33 15.93
C GLU A 174 -12.20 40.34 16.67
N LYS A 175 -11.92 39.14 16.10
CA LYS A 175 -10.91 38.17 16.55
C LYS A 175 -10.53 37.26 15.40
N ILE A 176 -9.28 37.30 14.95
CA ILE A 176 -8.83 36.51 13.79
C ILE A 176 -7.56 35.76 14.10
N ALA A 177 -7.54 34.52 13.64
CA ALA A 177 -6.35 33.72 13.47
C ALA A 177 -6.11 33.45 11.98
N VAL A 178 -4.86 33.64 11.55
CA VAL A 178 -4.38 33.18 10.23
C VAL A 178 -3.78 31.81 10.43
N MET A 179 -4.23 30.82 9.67
CA MET A 179 -3.75 29.44 9.77
C MET A 179 -3.12 28.96 8.47
N ARG A 180 -2.25 27.97 8.58
CA ARG A 180 -1.77 27.14 7.47
C ARG A 180 -2.42 25.77 7.56
N THR A 181 -3.15 25.34 6.53
CA THR A 181 -3.69 23.99 6.45
C THR A 181 -2.59 22.97 6.12
N HIS A 182 -2.89 21.68 6.26
CA HIS A 182 -1.99 20.59 5.84
C HIS A 182 -1.70 20.61 4.32
N THR A 183 -2.63 21.10 3.50
CA THR A 183 -2.44 21.38 2.06
C THR A 183 -1.61 22.63 1.77
N LYS A 184 -1.13 23.32 2.82
CA LYS A 184 -0.35 24.57 2.79
C LYS A 184 -1.15 25.83 2.41
N ASP A 185 -2.48 25.75 2.40
CA ASP A 185 -3.33 26.92 2.17
C ASP A 185 -3.33 27.84 3.38
N ILE A 186 -3.44 29.15 3.12
CA ILE A 186 -3.53 30.16 4.16
C ILE A 186 -4.99 30.58 4.31
N VAL A 187 -5.57 30.33 5.48
CA VAL A 187 -6.99 30.60 5.76
C VAL A 187 -7.15 31.52 6.97
N CYS A 188 -8.18 32.35 6.95
CA CYS A 188 -8.52 33.25 8.06
C CYS A 188 -9.82 32.85 8.73
N LEU A 189 -9.71 32.53 10.01
CA LEU A 189 -10.79 32.01 10.83
C LEU A 189 -10.91 32.83 12.11
N SER A 190 -12.08 32.74 12.75
CA SER A 190 -12.21 33.23 14.11
C SER A 190 -11.30 32.42 15.04
N LEU A 191 -10.77 33.08 16.08
CA LEU A 191 -9.82 32.46 17.00
C LEU A 191 -10.36 31.15 17.60
N ASP A 192 -11.64 31.11 17.97
CA ASP A 192 -12.27 29.94 18.57
C ASP A 192 -12.37 28.73 17.61
N ILE A 193 -12.48 28.96 16.31
CA ILE A 193 -12.49 27.91 15.29
C ILE A 193 -11.06 27.44 15.02
N ALA A 194 -10.13 28.39 14.90
CA ALA A 194 -8.74 28.11 14.64
C ALA A 194 -8.10 27.26 15.75
N GLU A 195 -8.35 27.60 17.02
CA GLU A 195 -7.87 26.82 18.16
C GLU A 195 -8.46 25.40 18.20
N ARG A 196 -9.67 25.22 17.67
CA ARG A 196 -10.30 23.90 17.56
C ARG A 196 -9.65 23.07 16.45
N TRP A 197 -9.38 23.68 15.30
CA TRP A 197 -8.70 23.03 14.17
C TRP A 197 -7.26 22.66 14.49
N GLU A 198 -6.55 23.53 15.21
CA GLU A 198 -5.21 23.25 15.75
C GLU A 198 -5.26 22.12 16.77
N GLY A 199 -6.25 22.10 17.67
CA GLY A 199 -6.48 21.01 18.61
C GLY A 199 -6.78 19.65 17.95
N TYR A 200 -7.38 19.66 16.75
CA TYR A 200 -7.59 18.46 15.93
C TYR A 200 -6.41 18.13 15.00
N GLY A 201 -5.35 18.93 14.99
CA GLY A 201 -4.18 18.72 14.11
C GLY A 201 -4.45 18.97 12.63
N LEU A 202 -5.55 19.65 12.27
CA LEU A 202 -5.97 19.88 10.88
C LEU A 202 -5.25 21.06 10.22
N ALA A 203 -4.74 22.00 11.02
CA ALA A 203 -4.04 23.22 10.59
C ALA A 203 -3.19 23.80 11.73
N GLU A 204 -2.18 24.61 11.39
CA GLU A 204 -1.27 25.32 12.31
C GLU A 204 -1.65 26.80 12.39
N ILE A 205 -1.79 27.37 13.60
CA ILE A 205 -2.05 28.81 13.74
C ILE A 205 -0.75 29.60 13.55
N LEU A 206 -0.72 30.45 12.52
CA LEU A 206 0.41 31.32 12.23
C LEU A 206 0.39 32.58 13.09
N VAL A 207 -0.72 33.31 13.08
CA VAL A 207 -0.84 34.60 13.76
C VAL A 207 -2.19 34.69 14.49
N LYS A 208 -2.17 35.08 15.77
CA LYS A 208 -3.35 35.42 16.56
C LYS A 208 -3.37 36.93 16.79
N SER A 209 -4.52 37.58 16.65
CA SER A 209 -4.65 38.99 17.03
C SER A 209 -5.92 39.27 17.83
N GLU A 210 -5.75 40.05 18.90
CA GLU A 210 -6.84 40.56 19.74
C GLU A 210 -7.01 42.09 19.58
N PRO A 211 -8.23 42.63 19.70
CA PRO A 211 -8.52 44.02 19.39
C PRO A 211 -7.91 45.01 20.39
N ALA A 212 -6.96 45.84 19.93
CA ALA A 212 -6.51 47.00 20.69
C ALA A 212 -7.24 48.31 20.32
N ASP A 213 -7.65 48.53 19.06
CA ASP A 213 -8.19 49.83 18.62
C ASP A 213 -9.20 49.78 17.43
N GLY A 214 -10.02 48.73 17.34
CA GLY A 214 -11.28 48.77 16.57
C GLY A 214 -11.19 48.80 15.03
N ASN A 215 -10.03 48.63 14.43
CA ASN A 215 -9.87 48.21 13.04
C ASN A 215 -8.55 47.44 12.94
N LEU A 216 -8.63 46.13 12.86
CA LEU A 216 -7.47 45.26 12.94
C LEU A 216 -7.28 44.49 11.64
N VAL A 217 -6.05 44.51 11.18
CA VAL A 217 -5.58 44.01 9.89
C VAL A 217 -4.38 43.13 10.20
N VAL A 218 -4.50 41.81 10.02
CA VAL A 218 -3.30 40.97 9.95
C VAL A 218 -2.76 41.11 8.52
N SER A 219 -1.63 41.79 8.38
CA SER A 219 -1.05 42.08 7.06
C SER A 219 -0.36 40.85 6.48
N SER A 220 -0.41 40.70 5.15
CA SER A 220 0.35 39.68 4.42
C SER A 220 1.85 39.69 4.75
N ALA A 221 2.43 40.86 5.05
CA ALA A 221 3.83 40.97 5.48
C ALA A 221 4.11 40.30 6.83
N GLU A 222 3.15 40.31 7.76
CA GLU A 222 3.28 39.68 9.08
C GLU A 222 3.12 38.15 8.98
N VAL A 223 2.24 37.69 8.11
CA VAL A 223 2.08 36.26 7.76
C VAL A 223 3.35 35.74 7.06
N VAL A 224 3.86 36.47 6.06
CA VAL A 224 5.11 36.12 5.36
C VAL A 224 6.29 36.10 6.31
N LYS A 225 6.38 37.08 7.22
CA LYS A 225 7.41 37.09 8.25
C LYS A 225 7.28 35.87 9.18
N LYS A 226 6.06 35.48 9.54
CA LYS A 226 5.84 34.33 10.41
C LYS A 226 6.09 32.99 9.72
N LEU A 227 5.74 32.89 8.44
CA LEU A 227 6.11 31.76 7.60
C LEU A 227 7.63 31.66 7.44
N ALA A 228 8.31 32.79 7.23
CA ALA A 228 9.77 32.86 7.20
C ALA A 228 10.38 32.53 8.56
N GLU A 229 9.80 32.96 9.69
CA GLU A 229 10.23 32.56 11.04
C GLU A 229 9.95 31.08 11.31
N LEU A 230 8.89 30.48 10.76
CA LEU A 230 8.59 29.05 10.87
C LEU A 230 9.52 28.22 9.99
N GLU A 231 9.85 28.70 8.80
CA GLU A 231 10.84 28.10 7.91
C GLU A 231 12.26 28.27 8.47
N GLU A 232 12.62 29.45 8.98
CA GLU A 232 13.88 29.69 9.69
C GLU A 232 13.92 28.96 11.04
N SER A 233 12.80 28.77 11.75
CA SER A 233 12.78 27.92 12.96
C SER A 233 12.85 26.43 12.63
N LYS A 234 12.37 26.02 11.44
CA LYS A 234 12.63 24.69 10.90
C LYS A 234 14.07 24.55 10.39
N VAL A 235 14.74 25.64 10.02
CA VAL A 235 16.17 25.63 9.66
C VAL A 235 17.06 25.72 10.91
N ASP A 236 16.71 26.52 11.91
CA ASP A 236 17.53 26.81 13.10
C ASP A 236 17.21 25.91 14.32
N ALA A 237 16.02 25.31 14.40
CA ALA A 237 15.74 24.23 15.38
C ALA A 237 16.21 22.85 14.87
N ILE A 238 16.58 22.74 13.59
CA ILE A 238 17.20 21.53 13.01
C ILE A 238 18.74 21.67 12.98
N ASP A 239 19.30 22.87 12.94
CA ASP A 239 20.76 23.10 12.77
C ASP A 239 21.60 23.17 14.06
N SER A 240 21.19 22.51 15.14
CA SER A 240 22.12 22.30 16.27
C SER A 240 22.14 20.91 16.91
N GLN A 241 21.36 19.94 16.41
CA GLN A 241 21.51 18.54 16.83
C GLN A 241 21.39 17.45 15.73
N ASN A 242 21.03 17.74 14.47
CA ASN A 242 20.71 16.67 13.49
C ASN A 242 21.63 16.57 12.24
N ASN A 243 22.86 17.04 12.30
CA ASN A 243 23.77 17.06 11.13
C ASN A 243 24.52 15.72 10.86
N LEU A 244 23.87 14.57 11.13
CA LEU A 244 24.43 13.26 10.79
C LEU A 244 23.52 12.54 9.78
N PRO A 245 23.95 12.32 8.53
CA PRO A 245 23.18 11.54 7.57
C PRO A 245 22.96 10.12 8.12
N LEU A 246 21.79 9.55 7.82
CA LEU A 246 21.43 8.17 8.20
C LEU A 246 21.49 7.97 9.73
N SER A 247 20.71 8.78 10.46
CA SER A 247 20.76 8.89 11.92
C SER A 247 20.26 7.64 12.64
N SER A 248 19.27 6.97 12.04
CA SER A 248 18.67 5.71 12.50
C SER A 248 19.48 4.47 12.10
N TRP A 249 20.56 4.66 11.36
CA TRP A 249 21.53 3.60 11.05
C TRP A 249 22.62 3.55 12.13
N ASN A 250 23.00 2.33 12.52
CA ASN A 250 24.19 2.08 13.30
C ASN A 250 25.44 2.49 12.52
N ASP A 251 26.47 2.94 13.23
CA ASP A 251 27.75 3.22 12.59
C ASP A 251 28.43 1.86 12.30
N GLY A 252 28.34 1.44 11.04
CA GLY A 252 28.78 0.13 10.57
C GLY A 252 29.21 0.18 9.11
N ASP A 253 29.54 -0.97 8.55
CA ASP A 253 30.09 -1.04 7.18
C ASP A 253 29.02 -0.72 6.14
N SER A 254 27.76 -1.08 6.35
CA SER A 254 26.64 -0.75 5.45
C SER A 254 26.47 0.77 5.30
N LYS A 255 26.39 1.49 6.42
CA LYS A 255 26.31 2.96 6.42
C LYS A 255 27.52 3.62 5.75
N LYS A 256 28.73 3.11 5.99
CA LYS A 256 29.94 3.63 5.34
C LYS A 256 29.89 3.42 3.83
N GLN A 257 29.55 2.23 3.37
CA GLN A 257 29.47 1.90 1.93
C GLN A 257 28.47 2.80 1.20
N ILE A 258 27.30 3.03 1.79
CA ILE A 258 26.29 3.96 1.26
C ILE A 258 26.87 5.38 1.13
N VAL A 259 27.45 5.92 2.21
CA VAL A 259 28.02 7.29 2.21
C VAL A 259 29.20 7.40 1.25
N GLU A 260 30.07 6.39 1.18
CA GLU A 260 31.20 6.34 0.26
C GLU A 260 30.75 6.27 -1.20
N PHE A 261 29.70 5.48 -1.50
CA PHE A 261 29.08 5.43 -2.82
C PHE A 261 28.57 6.81 -3.23
N VAL A 262 27.71 7.43 -2.40
CA VAL A 262 27.13 8.75 -2.70
C VAL A 262 28.24 9.77 -2.92
N ASN A 263 29.20 9.89 -2.00
CA ASN A 263 30.32 10.82 -2.16
C ASN A 263 31.13 10.58 -3.45
N SER A 264 31.32 9.30 -3.83
CA SER A 264 32.07 8.95 -5.05
C SER A 264 31.37 9.39 -6.32
N VAL A 265 30.03 9.35 -6.37
CA VAL A 265 29.27 9.70 -7.57
C VAL A 265 28.82 11.17 -7.59
N THR A 266 28.88 11.88 -6.46
CA THR A 266 28.49 13.30 -6.39
C THR A 266 29.66 14.28 -6.37
N ASP A 267 30.88 13.89 -5.97
CA ASP A 267 32.06 14.76 -6.01
C ASP A 267 32.50 15.02 -7.47
N PRO A 268 32.46 16.28 -7.98
CA PRO A 268 32.89 16.62 -9.35
C PRO A 268 34.35 16.31 -9.67
N LYS A 269 35.18 16.05 -8.65
CA LYS A 269 36.60 15.65 -8.82
C LYS A 269 36.78 14.13 -8.86
N SER A 270 35.76 13.37 -8.48
CA SER A 270 35.80 11.91 -8.53
C SER A 270 35.83 11.43 -9.97
N PRO A 271 36.63 10.39 -10.31
CA PRO A 271 36.55 9.74 -11.62
C PRO A 271 35.20 9.04 -11.85
N TYR A 272 34.40 8.84 -10.80
CA TYR A 272 33.09 8.20 -10.82
C TYR A 272 31.93 9.19 -10.79
N PHE A 273 32.19 10.50 -10.97
CA PHE A 273 31.17 11.53 -10.92
C PHE A 273 30.04 11.26 -11.92
N VAL A 274 28.80 11.28 -11.43
CA VAL A 274 27.58 11.16 -12.23
C VAL A 274 26.86 12.52 -12.26
N PRO A 275 26.54 13.07 -13.46
CA PRO A 275 25.74 14.29 -13.57
C PRO A 275 24.38 14.13 -12.87
N VAL A 276 23.88 15.19 -12.22
CA VAL A 276 22.60 15.19 -11.48
C VAL A 276 21.47 14.49 -12.23
N LYS A 277 21.27 14.84 -13.50
CA LYS A 277 20.22 14.28 -14.36
C LYS A 277 20.31 12.75 -14.58
N ASP A 278 21.44 12.13 -14.27
CA ASP A 278 21.71 10.70 -14.48
C ASP A 278 21.81 9.93 -13.15
N ARG A 279 21.56 10.59 -12.00
CA ARG A 279 21.58 9.99 -10.66
C ARG A 279 20.24 9.34 -10.32
N ILE A 280 19.94 8.21 -10.96
CA ILE A 280 18.70 7.48 -10.73
C ILE A 280 18.88 6.43 -9.64
N ALA A 281 17.95 6.38 -8.68
CA ALA A 281 17.86 5.36 -7.66
C ALA A 281 16.48 4.69 -7.67
N THR A 282 16.42 3.36 -7.53
CA THR A 282 15.17 2.59 -7.53
C THR A 282 15.05 1.72 -6.28
N PHE A 283 13.88 1.68 -5.68
CA PHE A 283 13.59 0.86 -4.49
C PHE A 283 12.36 -0.01 -4.76
N ASP A 284 12.39 -1.27 -4.34
CA ASP A 284 11.12 -1.96 -4.07
C ASP A 284 10.40 -1.28 -2.90
N ASN A 285 9.16 -1.68 -2.62
CA ASN A 285 8.33 -1.10 -1.57
C ASN A 285 7.96 -2.13 -0.49
N ASP A 286 7.20 -3.17 -0.85
CA ASP A 286 6.89 -4.29 0.03
C ASP A 286 8.19 -4.92 0.53
N GLY A 287 8.37 -5.02 1.86
CA GLY A 287 9.57 -5.58 2.48
C GLY A 287 10.85 -4.76 2.31
N THR A 288 10.84 -3.64 1.58
CA THR A 288 12.02 -2.77 1.38
C THR A 288 11.84 -1.37 1.97
N LEU A 289 10.65 -0.78 1.86
CA LEU A 289 10.33 0.54 2.41
C LEU A 289 9.24 0.49 3.49
N TRP A 290 8.38 -0.53 3.46
CA TRP A 290 7.42 -0.82 4.53
C TRP A 290 7.30 -2.30 4.78
N ILE A 291 6.52 -2.64 5.80
CA ILE A 291 6.25 -4.02 6.17
C ILE A 291 5.43 -4.78 5.12
N GLU A 292 5.72 -6.09 4.97
CA GLU A 292 4.99 -7.01 4.09
C GLU A 292 4.45 -8.29 4.77
N ARG A 293 4.61 -8.39 6.09
CA ARG A 293 4.14 -9.51 6.90
C ARG A 293 3.07 -9.06 7.88
N PRO A 294 2.03 -9.87 8.17
CA PRO A 294 1.89 -11.27 7.77
C PRO A 294 1.43 -11.47 6.32
N LEU A 295 0.84 -10.42 5.73
CA LEU A 295 0.34 -10.41 4.37
C LEU A 295 0.85 -9.15 3.65
N TYR A 296 1.17 -9.25 2.35
CA TYR A 296 1.49 -8.09 1.54
C TYR A 296 0.33 -7.10 1.64
N ILE A 297 0.63 -5.85 1.97
CA ILE A 297 -0.37 -4.78 2.12
C ILE A 297 -1.26 -4.67 0.87
N PRO A 298 -0.73 -4.75 -0.37
CA PRO A 298 -1.56 -4.70 -1.56
C PRO A 298 -2.49 -5.91 -1.72
N PHE A 299 -2.11 -7.10 -1.26
CA PHE A 299 -2.99 -8.28 -1.26
C PHE A 299 -4.09 -8.15 -0.22
N ALA A 300 -3.76 -7.72 1.00
CA ALA A 300 -4.75 -7.48 2.06
C ALA A 300 -5.86 -6.53 1.58
N PHE A 301 -5.50 -5.47 0.85
CA PHE A 301 -6.46 -4.53 0.28
C PHE A 301 -7.42 -5.20 -0.71
N HIS A 302 -6.90 -5.91 -1.72
CA HIS A 302 -7.75 -6.50 -2.77
C HIS A 302 -8.54 -7.72 -2.29
N LEU A 303 -8.01 -8.49 -1.34
CA LEU A 303 -8.72 -9.62 -0.74
C LEU A 303 -9.95 -9.16 0.03
N GLY A 304 -9.90 -8.04 0.75
CA GLY A 304 -11.07 -7.48 1.43
C GLY A 304 -12.26 -7.30 0.46
N TYR A 305 -12.01 -6.69 -0.71
CA TYR A 305 -13.04 -6.54 -1.73
C TYR A 305 -13.43 -7.84 -2.42
N LEU A 306 -12.48 -8.75 -2.62
CA LEU A 306 -12.79 -10.07 -3.15
C LEU A 306 -13.78 -10.80 -2.22
N TYR A 307 -13.57 -10.75 -0.90
CA TYR A 307 -14.48 -11.36 0.06
C TYR A 307 -15.89 -10.78 -0.02
N ASP A 308 -16.04 -9.45 -0.07
CA ASP A 308 -17.34 -8.78 -0.25
C ASP A 308 -18.07 -9.27 -1.52
N GLN A 309 -17.34 -9.45 -2.62
CA GLN A 309 -17.90 -9.98 -3.86
C GLN A 309 -18.31 -11.45 -3.75
N LEU A 310 -17.48 -12.28 -3.10
CA LEU A 310 -17.73 -13.71 -2.95
C LEU A 310 -18.91 -14.01 -2.03
N GLU A 311 -19.15 -13.18 -1.01
CA GLU A 311 -20.34 -13.27 -0.15
C GLU A 311 -21.64 -13.08 -0.94
N THR A 312 -21.63 -12.19 -1.93
CA THR A 312 -22.80 -11.85 -2.74
C THR A 312 -22.93 -12.66 -4.02
N ASN A 313 -21.92 -13.49 -4.38
CA ASN A 313 -21.90 -14.32 -5.57
C ASN A 313 -21.62 -15.81 -5.27
N PRO A 314 -22.67 -16.60 -4.90
CA PRO A 314 -22.53 -18.01 -4.51
C PRO A 314 -21.99 -18.92 -5.60
N ASN A 315 -22.14 -18.55 -6.88
CA ASN A 315 -21.61 -19.33 -7.99
C ASN A 315 -20.08 -19.19 -8.02
N LEU A 316 -19.58 -17.95 -7.91
CA LEU A 316 -18.15 -17.67 -7.92
C LEU A 316 -17.43 -18.26 -6.70
N SER A 317 -18.00 -18.12 -5.50
CA SER A 317 -17.42 -18.67 -4.27
C SER A 317 -17.33 -20.19 -4.23
N SER A 318 -18.09 -20.89 -5.09
CA SER A 318 -18.03 -22.35 -5.23
C SER A 318 -17.02 -22.85 -6.27
N GLN A 319 -16.28 -21.94 -6.93
CA GLN A 319 -15.31 -22.27 -7.96
C GLN A 319 -13.88 -22.15 -7.42
N SER A 320 -12.98 -22.97 -7.95
CA SER A 320 -11.53 -22.83 -7.70
C SER A 320 -10.98 -21.66 -8.53
N PRO A 321 -10.06 -20.83 -7.99
CA PRO A 321 -9.44 -20.93 -6.67
C PRO A 321 -10.14 -20.13 -5.54
N TYR A 322 -11.34 -19.57 -5.79
CA TYR A 322 -12.06 -18.72 -4.83
C TYR A 322 -12.49 -19.47 -3.57
N MET A 323 -12.90 -20.73 -3.70
CA MET A 323 -13.25 -21.58 -2.57
C MET A 323 -12.05 -21.76 -1.64
N GLU A 324 -10.87 -22.03 -2.18
CA GLU A 324 -9.64 -22.23 -1.43
C GLU A 324 -9.19 -20.95 -0.70
N ILE A 325 -9.37 -19.79 -1.33
CA ILE A 325 -9.13 -18.47 -0.71
C ILE A 325 -10.06 -18.23 0.48
N LEU A 326 -11.35 -18.60 0.35
CA LEU A 326 -12.33 -18.47 1.42
C LEU A 326 -12.07 -19.45 2.58
N GLU A 327 -11.74 -20.70 2.27
CA GLU A 327 -11.44 -21.72 3.30
C GLU A 327 -10.25 -21.34 4.18
N LYS A 328 -9.31 -20.53 3.63
CA LYS A 328 -8.13 -20.04 4.34
C LYS A 328 -8.23 -18.59 4.81
N GLN A 329 -9.38 -17.92 4.69
CA GLN A 329 -9.52 -16.46 4.93
C GLN A 329 -8.84 -15.96 6.22
N ASP A 330 -8.96 -16.70 7.33
CA ASP A 330 -8.39 -16.30 8.64
C ASP A 330 -6.93 -16.71 8.86
N SER A 331 -6.33 -17.47 7.93
CA SER A 331 -4.98 -18.04 8.06
C SER A 331 -4.13 -17.92 6.80
N LEU A 332 -4.60 -17.14 5.82
CA LEU A 332 -3.94 -16.97 4.53
C LEU A 332 -2.59 -16.27 4.70
N SER A 333 -1.55 -16.89 4.16
CA SER A 333 -0.19 -16.33 4.12
C SER A 333 0.17 -15.81 2.72
N ASN A 334 1.27 -15.07 2.63
CA ASN A 334 1.85 -14.68 1.34
C ASN A 334 2.20 -15.91 0.49
N GLU A 335 2.75 -16.94 1.12
CA GLU A 335 3.12 -18.19 0.47
C GLU A 335 1.88 -18.91 -0.10
N ASP A 336 0.77 -18.94 0.64
CA ASP A 336 -0.49 -19.51 0.15
C ASP A 336 -1.01 -18.77 -1.09
N LEU A 337 -0.86 -17.44 -1.12
CA LEU A 337 -1.30 -16.61 -2.22
C LEU A 337 -0.42 -16.77 -3.47
N GLU A 338 0.90 -16.83 -3.28
CA GLU A 338 1.86 -17.03 -4.37
C GLU A 338 1.68 -18.39 -5.06
N GLU A 339 1.16 -19.40 -4.36
CA GLU A 339 0.80 -20.71 -4.94
C GLU A 339 -0.46 -20.64 -5.85
N ILE A 340 -1.26 -19.59 -5.76
CA ILE A 340 -2.48 -19.44 -6.57
C ILE A 340 -2.10 -18.97 -7.97
N SER A 341 -2.17 -19.91 -8.92
CA SER A 341 -2.02 -19.61 -10.34
C SER A 341 -3.05 -18.57 -10.79
N GLY A 342 -2.58 -17.52 -11.46
CA GLY A 342 -3.46 -16.44 -11.93
C GLY A 342 -3.98 -15.53 -10.82
N LEU A 343 -3.33 -15.44 -9.64
CA LEU A 343 -3.77 -14.59 -8.54
C LEU A 343 -4.13 -13.15 -8.99
N PHE A 344 -3.35 -12.53 -9.85
CA PHE A 344 -3.64 -11.17 -10.33
C PHE A 344 -4.86 -11.11 -11.26
N GLU A 345 -5.16 -12.18 -11.99
CA GLU A 345 -6.39 -12.33 -12.78
C GLU A 345 -7.63 -12.48 -11.88
N ILE A 346 -7.44 -12.72 -10.59
CA ILE A 346 -8.49 -12.77 -9.56
C ILE A 346 -8.59 -11.42 -8.83
N LEU A 347 -7.46 -10.88 -8.37
CA LEU A 347 -7.44 -9.66 -7.56
C LEU A 347 -7.76 -8.39 -8.37
N ILE A 348 -7.40 -8.32 -9.65
CA ILE A 348 -7.70 -7.15 -10.49
C ILE A 348 -9.21 -7.03 -10.77
N PRO A 349 -9.92 -8.10 -11.20
CA PRO A 349 -11.37 -8.06 -11.38
C PRO A 349 -12.17 -7.99 -10.08
N ALA A 350 -11.55 -8.22 -8.92
CA ALA A 350 -12.21 -7.94 -7.64
C ALA A 350 -12.51 -6.45 -7.46
N TYR A 351 -11.87 -5.59 -8.25
CA TYR A 351 -12.04 -4.14 -8.14
C TYR A 351 -12.01 -3.38 -9.50
N PRO A 352 -12.91 -3.70 -10.45
CA PRO A 352 -12.90 -3.14 -11.79
C PRO A 352 -13.93 -2.00 -11.95
N GLU A 353 -13.86 -1.29 -13.07
CA GLU A 353 -14.89 -0.36 -13.55
C GLU A 353 -15.18 0.87 -12.66
N ILE A 354 -14.35 1.14 -11.67
CA ILE A 354 -14.32 2.40 -10.93
C ILE A 354 -13.30 3.39 -11.52
N SER A 355 -13.44 4.67 -11.18
CA SER A 355 -12.43 5.65 -11.53
C SER A 355 -11.13 5.43 -10.75
N GLN A 356 -10.01 5.79 -11.38
CA GLN A 356 -8.69 5.68 -10.77
C GLN A 356 -8.57 6.57 -9.52
N ASP A 357 -9.26 7.70 -9.48
CA ASP A 357 -9.26 8.60 -8.32
C ASP A 357 -10.02 7.96 -7.14
N GLU A 358 -11.17 7.33 -7.40
CA GLU A 358 -11.92 6.59 -6.37
C GLU A 358 -11.07 5.43 -5.80
N TYR A 359 -10.33 4.72 -6.66
CA TYR A 359 -9.40 3.68 -6.21
C TYR A 359 -8.33 4.22 -5.26
N VAL A 360 -7.75 5.38 -5.60
CA VAL A 360 -6.70 6.02 -4.80
C VAL A 360 -7.24 6.49 -3.46
N GLU A 361 -8.43 7.08 -3.42
CA GLU A 361 -9.07 7.51 -2.18
C GLU A 361 -9.30 6.34 -1.22
N LYS A 362 -9.85 5.24 -1.73
CA LYS A 362 -10.09 4.03 -0.92
C LYS A 362 -8.82 3.33 -0.50
N SER A 363 -7.80 3.32 -1.36
CA SER A 363 -6.46 2.83 -1.00
C SER A 363 -5.89 3.63 0.17
N LYS A 364 -5.99 4.97 0.11
CA LYS A 364 -5.55 5.85 1.19
C LYS A 364 -6.32 5.56 2.48
N TYR A 365 -7.65 5.47 2.41
CA TYR A 365 -8.48 5.15 3.57
C TYR A 365 -8.07 3.82 4.21
N PHE A 366 -7.87 2.78 3.42
CA PHE A 366 -7.40 1.48 3.93
C PHE A 366 -6.05 1.59 4.63
N LEU A 367 -5.07 2.28 4.03
CA LEU A 367 -3.75 2.46 4.64
C LEU A 367 -3.78 3.31 5.91
N ASP A 368 -4.73 4.24 6.01
CA ASP A 368 -4.95 5.11 7.16
C ASP A 368 -5.65 4.40 8.33
N GLN A 369 -6.60 3.51 8.03
CA GLN A 369 -7.50 2.92 9.05
C GLN A 369 -7.15 1.50 9.43
N THR A 370 -6.55 0.72 8.53
CA THR A 370 -6.23 -0.68 8.81
C THR A 370 -5.08 -0.77 9.80
N ILE A 371 -5.33 -1.46 10.92
CA ILE A 371 -4.37 -1.65 11.98
C ILE A 371 -3.65 -2.97 11.78
N HIS A 372 -2.32 -2.91 11.82
CA HIS A 372 -1.50 -4.10 11.72
C HIS A 372 -1.58 -4.95 13.00
N PRO A 373 -1.86 -6.25 12.92
CA PRO A 373 -2.19 -7.07 14.10
C PRO A 373 -1.03 -7.20 15.09
N LYS A 374 0.21 -7.27 14.61
CA LYS A 374 1.40 -7.39 15.48
C LYS A 374 1.86 -6.08 16.11
N PHE A 375 1.72 -4.97 15.38
CA PHE A 375 2.33 -3.69 15.76
C PHE A 375 1.31 -2.68 16.28
N ASN A 376 0.02 -3.00 16.18
CA ASN A 376 -1.08 -2.16 16.62
C ASN A 376 -0.97 -0.71 16.13
N ALA A 377 -0.57 -0.56 14.86
CA ALA A 377 -0.40 0.74 14.22
C ALA A 377 -1.03 0.71 12.82
N PRO A 378 -1.50 1.87 12.32
CA PRO A 378 -1.95 1.99 10.93
C PRO A 378 -0.89 1.52 9.95
N LEU A 379 -1.28 0.79 8.91
CA LEU A 379 -0.36 0.26 7.89
C LEU A 379 0.58 1.35 7.34
N LYS A 380 0.05 2.55 7.07
CA LYS A 380 0.87 3.68 6.57
C LYS A 380 2.00 4.13 7.49
N LYS A 381 1.96 3.78 8.78
CA LYS A 381 2.99 4.15 9.76
C LYS A 381 4.11 3.11 9.86
N LEU A 382 3.95 1.95 9.22
CA LEU A 382 4.90 0.83 9.28
C LEU A 382 5.94 0.89 8.15
N THR A 383 6.46 2.09 7.90
CA THR A 383 7.59 2.33 7.01
C THR A 383 8.92 2.13 7.75
N TYR A 384 9.92 1.57 7.09
CA TYR A 384 11.24 1.39 7.67
C TYR A 384 11.99 2.72 7.71
N LYS A 385 12.00 3.36 8.89
CA LYS A 385 12.60 4.68 9.12
C LYS A 385 14.03 4.80 8.54
N PRO A 386 14.94 3.84 8.73
CA PRO A 386 16.28 3.92 8.15
C PRO A 386 16.27 3.97 6.62
N MET A 387 15.37 3.24 5.95
CA MET A 387 15.26 3.24 4.49
C MET A 387 14.64 4.54 3.97
N VAL A 388 13.67 5.11 4.69
CA VAL A 388 13.15 6.46 4.39
C VAL A 388 14.22 7.54 4.58
N GLU A 389 15.05 7.44 5.62
CA GLU A 389 16.22 8.30 5.79
C GLU A 389 17.22 8.17 4.63
N LEU A 390 17.39 6.96 4.08
CA LEU A 390 18.22 6.73 2.90
C LEU A 390 17.65 7.42 1.66
N ILE A 391 16.34 7.34 1.42
CA ILE A 391 15.67 8.09 0.35
C ILE A 391 15.96 9.58 0.48
N HIS A 392 15.73 10.16 1.66
CA HIS A 392 15.97 11.58 1.89
C HIS A 392 17.45 11.96 1.72
N TYR A 393 18.37 11.13 2.18
CA TYR A 393 19.80 11.35 2.00
C TYR A 393 20.19 11.35 0.52
N LEU A 394 19.62 10.46 -0.29
CA LEU A 394 19.84 10.42 -1.74
C LEU A 394 19.26 11.67 -2.42
N GLN A 395 18.03 12.06 -2.08
CA GLN A 395 17.39 13.28 -2.61
C GLN A 395 18.19 14.55 -2.27
N GLN A 396 18.71 14.66 -1.05
CA GLN A 396 19.60 15.76 -0.63
C GLN A 396 20.92 15.81 -1.42
N ASN A 397 21.27 14.71 -2.11
CA ASN A 397 22.44 14.58 -2.97
C ASN A 397 22.06 14.55 -4.47
N ASP A 398 20.91 15.12 -4.79
CA ASP A 398 20.34 15.28 -6.14
C ASP A 398 20.11 13.95 -6.90
N PHE A 399 19.78 12.87 -6.18
CA PHE A 399 19.25 11.68 -6.82
C PHE A 399 17.76 11.83 -7.11
N GLU A 400 17.35 11.32 -8.26
CA GLU A 400 15.96 11.09 -8.57
C GLU A 400 15.59 9.68 -8.13
N VAL A 401 14.68 9.58 -7.16
CA VAL A 401 14.32 8.32 -6.49
C VAL A 401 12.96 7.84 -6.99
N TYR A 402 12.90 6.53 -7.31
CA TYR A 402 11.72 5.85 -7.84
C TYR A 402 11.37 4.63 -6.99
N ILE A 403 10.07 4.34 -6.86
CA ILE A 403 9.56 3.06 -6.38
C ILE A 403 9.32 2.16 -7.59
N VAL A 404 9.78 0.91 -7.54
CA VAL A 404 9.62 -0.12 -8.58
C VAL A 404 9.24 -1.44 -7.89
N SER A 405 7.93 -1.66 -7.74
CA SER A 405 7.41 -2.74 -6.90
C SER A 405 6.42 -3.66 -7.61
N ALA A 406 6.34 -4.92 -7.17
CA ALA A 406 5.29 -5.84 -7.60
C ALA A 406 3.90 -5.45 -7.02
N GLY A 407 3.88 -4.63 -5.97
CA GLY A 407 2.67 -4.06 -5.39
C GLY A 407 1.87 -3.19 -6.35
N PHE A 408 0.60 -2.97 -6.03
CA PHE A 408 -0.32 -2.21 -6.89
C PHE A 408 0.04 -0.71 -6.94
N GLN A 409 0.29 -0.21 -8.15
CA GLN A 409 0.77 1.16 -8.41
C GLN A 409 -0.15 2.22 -7.80
N GLY A 410 -1.46 2.11 -8.02
CA GLY A 410 -2.44 3.08 -7.52
C GLY A 410 -2.48 3.14 -5.99
N LEU A 411 -2.25 2.01 -5.33
CA LEU A 411 -2.26 1.92 -3.87
C LEU A 411 -1.04 2.62 -3.30
N MET A 412 0.16 2.35 -3.83
CA MET A 412 1.37 3.04 -3.40
C MET A 412 1.31 4.55 -3.68
N ARG A 413 0.82 4.95 -4.87
CA ARG A 413 0.63 6.37 -5.24
C ARG A 413 -0.33 7.14 -4.33
N SER A 414 -1.17 6.46 -3.55
CA SER A 414 -2.10 7.11 -2.63
C SER A 414 -1.42 7.72 -1.40
N VAL A 415 -0.17 7.33 -1.12
CA VAL A 415 0.57 7.75 0.09
C VAL A 415 2.06 8.03 -0.14
N SER A 416 2.64 7.72 -1.31
CA SER A 416 4.09 7.77 -1.54
C SER A 416 4.73 9.15 -1.31
N ASP A 417 4.00 10.22 -1.65
CA ASP A 417 4.42 11.61 -1.42
C ASP A 417 4.41 11.94 0.07
N GLU A 418 3.37 11.52 0.80
CA GLU A 418 3.23 11.73 2.24
C GLU A 418 4.29 10.98 3.06
N ILE A 419 4.53 9.70 2.75
CA ILE A 419 5.30 8.81 3.64
C ILE A 419 6.76 8.63 3.22
N TYR A 420 7.09 8.85 1.95
CA TYR A 420 8.46 8.68 1.43
C TYR A 420 9.05 9.94 0.79
N ASN A 421 8.25 11.00 0.62
CA ASN A 421 8.61 12.15 -0.21
C ASN A 421 8.97 11.71 -1.65
N ILE A 422 8.25 10.72 -2.19
CA ILE A 422 8.38 10.24 -3.59
C ILE A 422 7.09 10.59 -4.33
N GLU A 423 7.22 11.49 -5.31
CA GLU A 423 6.12 11.93 -6.16
C GLU A 423 5.45 10.78 -6.93
N LYS A 424 4.14 10.90 -7.18
CA LYS A 424 3.34 9.80 -7.75
C LYS A 424 3.84 9.34 -9.12
N GLN A 425 4.36 10.24 -9.95
CA GLN A 425 4.95 9.88 -11.25
C GLN A 425 6.22 9.03 -11.13
N ASN A 426 6.88 9.04 -9.97
CA ASN A 426 8.06 8.24 -9.69
C ASN A 426 7.71 6.88 -9.06
N VAL A 427 6.44 6.49 -9.08
CA VAL A 427 5.97 5.18 -8.61
C VAL A 427 5.60 4.29 -9.79
N ILE A 428 6.33 3.19 -9.91
CA ILE A 428 6.17 2.13 -10.89
C ILE A 428 5.69 0.88 -10.14
N GLY A 429 4.59 0.29 -10.60
CA GLY A 429 4.07 -0.92 -9.99
C GLY A 429 3.06 -1.66 -10.86
N THR A 430 2.54 -2.75 -10.31
CA THR A 430 1.51 -3.56 -10.98
C THR A 430 0.23 -2.76 -11.16
N HIS A 431 -0.35 -2.78 -12.36
CA HIS A 431 -1.54 -1.99 -12.67
C HIS A 431 -2.41 -2.65 -13.75
N PRO A 432 -3.73 -2.39 -13.73
CA PRO A 432 -4.62 -2.82 -14.79
C PRO A 432 -4.48 -1.92 -16.02
N GLU A 433 -5.15 -2.33 -17.09
CA GLU A 433 -5.46 -1.46 -18.22
C GLU A 433 -6.38 -0.30 -17.77
N PHE A 434 -6.24 0.84 -18.45
CA PHE A 434 -7.03 2.04 -18.18
C PHE A 434 -7.71 2.51 -19.45
N ILE A 435 -8.93 3.04 -19.32
CA ILE A 435 -9.63 3.71 -20.42
C ILE A 435 -10.08 5.10 -20.00
N PHE A 436 -10.18 6.00 -20.97
CA PHE A 436 -10.82 7.29 -20.78
C PHE A 436 -12.33 7.15 -21.01
N LYS A 437 -13.14 7.68 -20.10
CA LYS A 437 -14.60 7.80 -20.26
C LYS A 437 -15.05 9.19 -19.84
N ILE A 438 -16.06 9.73 -20.52
CA ILE A 438 -16.80 10.89 -20.05
C ILE A 438 -18.03 10.35 -19.30
N THR A 439 -18.08 10.55 -17.99
CA THR A 439 -19.20 10.12 -17.14
C THR A 439 -20.08 11.31 -16.77
N GLU A 440 -21.15 11.08 -16.02
CA GLU A 440 -21.99 12.16 -15.44
C GLU A 440 -21.18 13.11 -14.53
N ARG A 441 -20.03 12.66 -14.00
CA ARG A 441 -19.13 13.45 -13.15
C ARG A 441 -18.05 14.18 -13.95
N GLY A 442 -17.97 13.98 -15.27
CA GLY A 442 -16.95 14.56 -16.15
C GLY A 442 -15.96 13.53 -16.71
N PRO A 443 -14.80 13.98 -17.24
CA PRO A 443 -13.78 13.10 -17.78
C PRO A 443 -13.08 12.30 -16.68
N GLU A 444 -13.12 10.98 -16.76
CA GLU A 444 -12.51 10.06 -15.79
C GLU A 444 -11.62 9.02 -16.47
N ILE A 445 -10.59 8.58 -15.76
CA ILE A 445 -9.80 7.39 -16.10
C ILE A 445 -10.38 6.21 -15.35
N ILE A 446 -10.88 5.22 -16.08
CA ILE A 446 -11.58 4.06 -15.53
C ILE A 446 -10.66 2.84 -15.58
N ARG A 447 -10.58 2.14 -14.44
CA ARG A 447 -9.82 0.90 -14.28
C ARG A 447 -10.53 -0.25 -15.00
N GLN A 448 -9.79 -1.03 -15.78
CA GLN A 448 -10.31 -2.21 -16.46
C GLN A 448 -10.01 -3.50 -15.67
N PRO A 449 -10.77 -4.58 -15.87
CA PRO A 449 -10.53 -5.87 -15.22
C PRO A 449 -9.35 -6.65 -15.81
N PHE A 450 -8.48 -6.01 -16.60
CA PHE A 450 -7.38 -6.68 -17.30
C PHE A 450 -6.05 -6.16 -16.78
N LEU A 451 -5.08 -7.06 -16.58
CA LEU A 451 -3.72 -6.71 -16.20
C LEU A 451 -2.99 -6.07 -17.39
N ALA A 452 -2.46 -4.86 -17.20
CA ALA A 452 -1.59 -4.21 -18.19
C ALA A 452 -0.11 -4.58 -17.97
N SER A 453 0.32 -4.58 -16.71
CA SER A 453 1.69 -4.93 -16.35
C SER A 453 1.73 -5.48 -14.93
N PHE A 454 2.37 -6.65 -14.78
CA PHE A 454 2.79 -7.21 -13.49
C PHE A 454 4.26 -6.89 -13.28
N ASN A 455 4.56 -5.95 -12.38
CA ASN A 455 5.87 -5.31 -12.28
C ASN A 455 6.80 -6.06 -11.31
N ASP A 456 7.13 -7.30 -11.65
CA ASP A 456 8.01 -8.16 -10.85
C ASP A 456 9.10 -8.80 -11.72
N ARG A 457 10.20 -9.24 -11.08
CA ARG A 457 11.36 -9.87 -11.72
C ARG A 457 11.82 -9.12 -12.99
N GLU A 458 11.83 -9.79 -14.15
CA GLU A 458 12.27 -9.24 -15.44
C GLU A 458 11.41 -8.06 -15.92
N GLU A 459 10.17 -7.91 -15.44
CA GLU A 459 9.34 -6.78 -15.85
C GLU A 459 9.75 -5.48 -15.12
N LYS A 460 10.38 -5.55 -13.94
CA LYS A 460 10.91 -4.36 -13.25
C LYS A 460 11.90 -3.56 -14.12
N PRO A 461 12.99 -4.14 -14.69
CA PRO A 461 13.89 -3.40 -15.58
C PRO A 461 13.22 -2.97 -16.90
N VAL A 462 12.25 -3.74 -17.40
CA VAL A 462 11.47 -3.37 -18.58
C VAL A 462 10.67 -2.09 -18.31
N ASN A 463 9.97 -2.01 -17.17
CA ASN A 463 9.19 -0.83 -16.80
C ASN A 463 10.08 0.37 -16.42
N ILE A 464 11.25 0.16 -15.81
CA ILE A 464 12.26 1.21 -15.65
C ILE A 464 12.62 1.80 -17.02
N GLN A 465 12.87 0.97 -18.03
CA GLN A 465 13.18 1.45 -19.37
C GLN A 465 11.99 2.14 -20.05
N LYS A 466 10.77 1.62 -19.88
CA LYS A 466 9.54 2.18 -20.47
C LYS A 466 9.19 3.56 -19.88
N LEU A 467 9.31 3.72 -18.57
CA LEU A 467 8.78 4.88 -17.84
C LEU A 467 9.84 5.93 -17.49
N ILE A 468 11.04 5.49 -17.12
CA ILE A 468 12.15 6.40 -16.74
C ILE A 468 13.04 6.67 -17.94
N GLY A 469 13.32 5.64 -18.75
CA GLY A 469 14.24 5.73 -19.89
C GLY A 469 15.72 5.86 -19.51
N LYS A 470 16.05 5.67 -18.23
CA LYS A 470 17.40 5.70 -17.67
C LYS A 470 17.60 4.53 -16.71
N LYS A 471 18.83 4.04 -16.63
CA LYS A 471 19.18 2.93 -15.73
C LYS A 471 19.60 3.48 -14.35
N PRO A 472 19.17 2.86 -13.25
CA PRO A 472 19.57 3.25 -11.90
C PRO A 472 21.05 2.97 -11.66
N ILE A 473 21.72 3.84 -10.92
CA ILE A 473 23.07 3.57 -10.38
C ILE A 473 23.02 3.08 -8.93
N LEU A 474 21.84 3.15 -8.30
CA LEU A 474 21.55 2.57 -7.00
C LEU A 474 20.21 1.84 -7.07
N ALA A 475 20.16 0.60 -6.61
CA ALA A 475 18.90 -0.13 -6.47
C ALA A 475 18.85 -0.90 -5.15
N CYS A 476 17.68 -0.99 -4.55
CA CYS A 476 17.48 -1.71 -3.30
C CYS A 476 16.18 -2.53 -3.33
N GLY A 477 16.25 -3.75 -2.81
CA GLY A 477 15.13 -4.69 -2.71
C GLY A 477 15.29 -5.60 -1.49
N ASN A 478 14.48 -6.64 -1.38
CA ASN A 478 14.54 -7.63 -0.29
C ASN A 478 14.31 -9.07 -0.76
N SER A 479 13.91 -9.30 -2.02
CA SER A 479 13.43 -10.61 -2.47
C SER A 479 14.02 -11.03 -3.82
N GLY A 480 13.70 -12.26 -4.24
CA GLY A 480 14.01 -12.75 -5.58
C GLY A 480 13.36 -11.94 -6.70
N GLY A 481 12.26 -11.25 -6.42
CA GLY A 481 11.58 -10.33 -7.35
C GLY A 481 12.41 -9.11 -7.76
N ASP A 482 13.50 -8.83 -7.04
CA ASP A 482 14.33 -7.64 -7.22
C ASP A 482 15.61 -7.86 -8.02
N ILE A 483 15.97 -9.12 -8.27
CA ILE A 483 17.30 -9.50 -8.78
C ILE A 483 17.62 -8.76 -10.08
N GLU A 484 16.71 -8.74 -11.04
CA GLU A 484 16.94 -8.11 -12.34
C GLU A 484 16.98 -6.58 -12.26
N MET A 485 16.21 -5.97 -11.35
CA MET A 485 16.32 -4.54 -11.06
C MET A 485 17.68 -4.20 -10.46
N LEU A 486 18.18 -5.01 -9.52
CA LEU A 486 19.47 -4.82 -8.87
C LEU A 486 20.63 -5.00 -9.87
N LEU A 487 20.56 -6.02 -10.73
CA LEU A 487 21.52 -6.25 -11.81
C LEU A 487 21.60 -5.10 -12.80
N LEU A 488 20.50 -4.36 -13.01
CA LEU A 488 20.46 -3.21 -13.92
C LEU A 488 21.44 -2.10 -13.51
N THR A 489 21.83 -2.05 -12.24
CA THR A 489 22.80 -1.08 -11.71
C THR A 489 24.23 -1.28 -12.22
N HIS A 490 24.59 -2.51 -12.59
CA HIS A 490 25.93 -2.88 -13.07
C HIS A 490 26.34 -2.20 -14.39
N HIS A 491 25.42 -1.46 -15.02
CA HIS A 491 25.74 -0.64 -16.19
C HIS A 491 26.75 0.48 -15.87
N HIS A 492 26.93 0.86 -14.59
CA HIS A 492 27.88 1.88 -14.15
C HIS A 492 28.97 1.28 -13.26
N GLU A 493 30.24 1.69 -13.44
CA GLU A 493 31.39 1.14 -12.71
C GLU A 493 31.31 1.37 -11.20
N LYS A 494 30.76 2.52 -10.79
CA LYS A 494 30.44 2.82 -9.39
C LYS A 494 28.94 2.77 -9.22
N ASN A 495 28.42 1.60 -8.85
CA ASN A 495 27.01 1.35 -8.56
C ASN A 495 26.84 0.87 -7.12
N LEU A 496 25.59 0.82 -6.64
CA LEU A 496 25.23 0.21 -5.36
C LEU A 496 23.92 -0.55 -5.49
N ALA A 497 23.99 -1.87 -5.50
CA ALA A 497 22.83 -2.74 -5.32
C ALA A 497 22.76 -3.17 -3.84
N CYS A 498 21.56 -3.21 -3.26
CA CYS A 498 21.37 -3.58 -1.87
C CYS A 498 20.17 -4.51 -1.62
N ILE A 499 20.33 -5.43 -0.66
CA ILE A 499 19.28 -6.33 -0.18
C ILE A 499 19.03 -6.03 1.30
N LEU A 500 17.77 -5.77 1.66
CA LEU A 500 17.34 -5.68 3.05
C LEU A 500 17.07 -7.08 3.60
N ASP A 501 17.87 -7.50 4.57
CA ASP A 501 17.75 -8.80 5.25
C ASP A 501 16.86 -8.67 6.50
N HIS A 502 15.71 -9.35 6.47
CA HIS A 502 14.73 -9.42 7.55
C HIS A 502 15.17 -10.41 8.62
N ASP A 503 16.26 -10.07 9.33
CA ASP A 503 16.92 -10.89 10.33
C ASP A 503 16.55 -10.54 11.79
N ASP A 504 15.50 -9.74 11.99
CA ASP A 504 15.11 -9.18 13.29
C ASP A 504 13.68 -9.54 13.73
N ALA A 505 13.50 -10.78 14.20
CA ALA A 505 12.23 -11.25 14.76
C ALA A 505 11.69 -10.43 15.96
N GLN A 506 12.55 -9.64 16.63
CA GLN A 506 12.17 -8.93 17.86
C GLN A 506 11.52 -7.59 17.56
N ARG A 507 12.11 -6.82 16.63
CA ARG A 507 11.62 -5.48 16.28
C ARG A 507 10.78 -5.48 15.00
N GLU A 508 10.90 -6.54 14.19
CA GLU A 508 10.16 -6.81 12.96
C GLU A 508 9.78 -8.32 12.94
N TYR A 509 9.58 -8.92 11.79
CA TYR A 509 9.47 -10.35 11.54
C TYR A 509 10.85 -10.92 11.15
N PHE A 510 10.95 -12.25 11.08
CA PHE A 510 12.15 -12.95 10.62
C PHE A 510 11.79 -13.85 9.45
N TYR A 511 12.30 -13.51 8.27
CA TYR A 511 12.03 -14.22 7.02
C TYR A 511 13.12 -13.90 5.98
N PRO A 512 14.39 -14.26 6.27
CA PRO A 512 15.48 -14.03 5.32
C PRO A 512 15.18 -14.72 3.98
N ASN A 513 15.43 -14.03 2.86
CA ASN A 513 15.22 -14.57 1.52
C ASN A 513 16.52 -15.20 1.00
N SER A 514 16.57 -16.54 0.96
CA SER A 514 17.79 -17.26 0.57
C SER A 514 18.22 -16.97 -0.88
N GLU A 515 17.28 -16.84 -1.81
CA GLU A 515 17.58 -16.51 -3.21
C GLU A 515 18.28 -15.15 -3.30
N ALA A 516 17.67 -14.11 -2.72
CA ALA A 516 18.22 -12.75 -2.73
C ALA A 516 19.59 -12.66 -2.04
N LEU A 517 19.77 -13.35 -0.91
CA LEU A 517 21.04 -13.38 -0.17
C LEU A 517 22.15 -14.12 -0.92
N GLU A 518 21.84 -15.21 -1.62
CA GLU A 518 22.80 -15.93 -2.49
C GLU A 518 23.25 -15.07 -3.67
N TRP A 519 22.30 -14.33 -4.28
CA TRP A 519 22.62 -13.36 -5.33
C TRP A 519 23.47 -12.21 -4.81
N ALA A 520 23.18 -11.71 -3.61
CA ALA A 520 23.96 -10.66 -2.98
C ALA A 520 25.41 -11.09 -2.74
N ASP A 521 25.64 -12.31 -2.23
CA ASP A 521 26.99 -12.87 -2.06
C ASP A 521 27.72 -13.02 -3.41
N THR A 522 27.02 -13.49 -4.44
CA THR A 522 27.60 -13.72 -5.77
C THR A 522 27.97 -12.42 -6.49
N ASN A 523 27.23 -11.34 -6.25
CA ASN A 523 27.39 -10.08 -6.98
C ASN A 523 28.01 -8.95 -6.13
N ASP A 524 28.48 -9.25 -4.92
CA ASP A 524 29.05 -8.28 -3.98
C ASP A 524 28.06 -7.14 -3.67
N TRP A 525 26.77 -7.47 -3.55
CA TRP A 525 25.75 -6.51 -3.17
C TRP A 525 25.78 -6.24 -1.68
N LEU A 526 25.37 -5.03 -1.31
CA LEU A 526 25.27 -4.65 0.09
C LEU A 526 24.09 -5.37 0.74
N VAL A 527 24.35 -6.28 1.67
CA VAL A 527 23.31 -6.84 2.55
C VAL A 527 23.15 -5.92 3.76
N ILE A 528 21.96 -5.36 3.94
CA ILE A 528 21.58 -4.51 5.07
C ILE A 528 20.87 -5.40 6.09
N SER A 529 21.48 -5.62 7.25
CA SER A 529 20.86 -6.39 8.34
C SER A 529 19.95 -5.48 9.15
N MET A 530 18.63 -5.73 9.17
CA MET A 530 17.72 -4.96 10.02
C MET A 530 18.14 -4.99 11.48
N LYS A 531 18.60 -6.14 11.96
CA LYS A 531 19.04 -6.35 13.33
C LYS A 531 20.26 -5.54 13.70
N ASN A 532 21.29 -5.57 12.84
CA ASN A 532 22.61 -5.03 13.17
C ASN A 532 22.83 -3.62 12.64
N ASP A 533 22.21 -3.25 11.52
CA ASP A 533 22.45 -1.96 10.87
C ASP A 533 21.43 -0.90 11.28
N PHE A 534 20.25 -1.28 11.80
CA PHE A 534 19.24 -0.31 12.22
C PHE A 534 19.20 -0.12 13.74
N LYS A 535 19.17 1.13 14.19
CA LYS A 535 18.91 1.52 15.60
C LYS A 535 17.44 1.35 15.96
N THR A 536 16.57 1.70 15.03
CA THR A 536 15.11 1.55 15.12
C THR A 536 14.57 1.11 13.76
N ILE A 537 13.49 0.32 13.76
CA ILE A 537 12.86 -0.16 12.54
C ILE A 537 11.82 0.86 12.06
N PHE A 538 10.84 1.15 12.90
CA PHE A 538 9.78 2.11 12.64
C PHE A 538 10.04 3.44 13.35
N GLU A 539 9.25 4.46 13.02
CA GLU A 539 9.25 5.73 13.78
C GLU A 539 8.90 5.51 15.25
N SER A 540 9.47 6.31 16.16
CA SER A 540 9.29 6.11 17.61
C SER A 540 7.84 6.28 18.06
N SER A 541 7.01 7.01 17.30
CA SER A 541 5.57 7.09 17.52
C SER A 541 4.83 5.78 17.28
N VAL A 542 5.46 4.80 16.62
CA VAL A 542 4.94 3.44 16.39
C VAL A 542 5.31 2.51 17.55
N VAL A 543 6.48 2.72 18.16
CA VAL A 543 7.03 1.82 19.20
C VAL A 543 6.65 2.28 20.63
N ASN A 544 6.33 3.56 20.82
CA ASN A 544 5.83 4.09 22.10
C ASN A 544 4.36 3.74 22.41
N ASP A 545 3.69 3.02 21.50
CA ASP A 545 2.42 2.33 21.75
C ASP A 545 2.61 0.80 21.89
N SER A 546 3.79 0.35 22.36
CA SER A 546 3.73 -0.77 23.32
C SER A 546 2.73 -0.33 24.37
N PRO A 547 1.67 -1.10 24.67
CA PRO A 547 0.65 -0.61 25.57
C PRO A 547 1.38 -0.24 26.87
N SER A 548 1.50 1.07 27.10
CA SER A 548 1.06 1.62 28.36
C SER A 548 -0.20 0.82 28.59
N LYS A 549 -0.14 -0.18 29.46
CA LYS A 549 -1.29 -0.93 29.91
C LYS A 549 -2.33 0.16 30.03
N VAL A 550 -3.28 0.22 29.11
CA VAL A 550 -4.30 1.24 29.16
C VAL A 550 -5.17 0.68 30.26
N VAL A 551 -4.69 0.86 31.50
CA VAL A 551 -5.52 1.32 32.57
C VAL A 551 -5.98 2.67 32.03
N LEU A 552 -6.98 2.62 31.12
CA LEU A 552 -8.05 3.58 31.17
C LEU A 552 -8.32 3.63 32.65
N GLU A 553 -8.00 4.75 33.30
CA GLU A 553 -8.52 4.99 34.62
C GLU A 553 -10.03 5.03 34.40
N CYS A 554 -10.64 3.85 34.40
CA CYS A 554 -12.07 3.58 34.29
C CYS A 554 -12.71 4.07 35.59
N SER A 555 -12.38 5.28 36.01
CA SER A 555 -13.06 5.95 37.09
C SER A 555 -14.49 6.24 36.63
N PRO A 556 -15.43 6.34 37.57
CA PRO A 556 -16.75 6.90 37.29
C PRO A 556 -16.68 8.21 36.49
N GLU A 557 -15.74 9.11 36.84
CA GLU A 557 -15.54 10.37 36.10
C GLU A 557 -15.10 10.17 34.65
N PHE A 558 -14.27 9.17 34.34
CA PHE A 558 -13.86 8.91 32.95
C PHE A 558 -15.08 8.55 32.09
N TRP A 559 -15.92 7.63 32.56
CA TRP A 559 -17.08 7.15 31.81
C TRP A 559 -18.19 8.20 31.67
N GLU A 560 -18.37 9.07 32.66
CA GLU A 560 -19.29 10.22 32.58
C GLU A 560 -18.90 11.23 31.49
N ASN A 561 -17.62 11.30 31.14
CA ASN A 561 -17.10 12.27 30.17
C ASN A 561 -16.88 11.68 28.76
N ASN A 562 -17.13 10.38 28.56
CA ASN A 562 -16.96 9.68 27.28
C ASN A 562 -18.26 8.91 26.93
N LEU A 563 -19.34 9.66 26.71
CA LEU A 563 -20.71 9.14 26.53
C LEU A 563 -20.90 8.37 25.21
N GLU A 564 -20.11 8.71 24.19
CA GLU A 564 -20.06 8.01 22.90
C GLU A 564 -19.66 6.53 23.03
N LEU A 565 -18.95 6.16 24.09
CA LEU A 565 -18.59 4.76 24.34
C LEU A 565 -19.78 3.95 24.90
N TRP A 566 -20.85 4.61 25.38
CA TRP A 566 -22.01 3.95 25.97
C TRP A 566 -22.92 3.31 24.92
N SER A 567 -22.90 3.82 23.68
CA SER A 567 -23.72 3.28 22.59
C SER A 567 -23.36 1.84 22.25
N ASN A 568 -22.09 1.46 22.46
CA ASN A 568 -21.58 0.13 22.17
C ASN A 568 -22.15 -0.94 23.10
N VAL A 569 -22.74 -0.54 24.23
CA VAL A 569 -23.41 -1.44 25.20
C VAL A 569 -24.92 -1.23 25.25
N GLY A 570 -25.50 -0.56 24.25
CA GLY A 570 -26.94 -0.38 24.11
C GLY A 570 -27.58 0.55 25.15
N VAL A 571 -26.77 1.38 25.82
CA VAL A 571 -27.23 2.38 26.79
C VAL A 571 -27.29 3.74 26.11
N ASP A 572 -28.41 4.44 26.30
CA ASP A 572 -28.64 5.77 25.72
C ASP A 572 -27.78 6.84 26.44
N TYR A 573 -27.07 7.67 25.66
CA TYR A 573 -26.20 8.76 26.14
C TYR A 573 -26.93 9.84 26.97
N THR A 574 -28.26 9.83 26.98
CA THR A 574 -29.09 10.74 27.79
C THR A 574 -29.35 10.24 29.22
N GLN A 575 -28.92 9.02 29.57
CA GLN A 575 -29.14 8.42 30.89
C GLN A 575 -28.09 8.85 31.92
N ASN A 576 -28.47 8.85 33.21
CA ASN A 576 -27.58 9.27 34.30
C ASN A 576 -26.66 8.12 34.76
N PHE A 577 -25.35 8.37 34.83
CA PHE A 577 -24.34 7.35 35.18
C PHE A 577 -24.58 6.68 36.54
N ASP A 578 -24.87 7.47 37.58
CA ASP A 578 -25.10 6.94 38.93
C ASP A 578 -26.38 6.08 39.00
N GLU A 579 -27.40 6.40 38.20
CA GLU A 579 -28.63 5.59 38.10
C GLU A 579 -28.42 4.31 37.28
N THR A 580 -27.69 4.41 36.17
CA THR A 580 -27.44 3.30 35.24
C THR A 580 -26.40 2.31 35.79
N PHE A 581 -25.22 2.80 36.19
CA PHE A 581 -24.08 1.98 36.59
C PHE A 581 -23.91 1.90 38.12
N GLY A 582 -24.27 2.95 38.86
CA GLY A 582 -24.15 2.99 40.32
C GLY A 582 -22.70 3.14 40.80
N ARG A 583 -22.29 4.37 41.09
CA ARG A 583 -20.91 4.73 41.47
C ARG A 583 -20.30 3.91 42.61
N ASP A 584 -21.09 3.55 43.62
CA ASP A 584 -20.64 2.73 44.75
C ASP A 584 -20.45 1.23 44.43
N TYR A 585 -20.92 0.80 43.25
CA TYR A 585 -20.88 -0.59 42.78
C TYR A 585 -19.96 -0.77 41.55
N PHE A 586 -19.44 0.33 41.02
CA PHE A 586 -18.52 0.33 39.89
C PHE A 586 -17.13 -0.14 40.36
N GLU A 587 -16.71 -1.31 39.89
CA GLU A 587 -15.41 -1.90 40.23
C GLU A 587 -14.55 -1.98 38.95
N PRO A 588 -13.57 -1.07 38.75
CA PRO A 588 -12.80 -1.01 37.51
C PRO A 588 -11.88 -2.22 37.28
N ASP A 589 -11.54 -2.92 38.37
CA ASP A 589 -10.58 -4.03 38.37
C ASP A 589 -11.25 -5.42 38.35
N ILE A 590 -12.57 -5.50 38.18
CA ILE A 590 -13.30 -6.78 38.20
C ILE A 590 -13.03 -7.59 36.92
N THR A 591 -12.74 -8.88 37.07
CA THR A 591 -12.55 -9.78 35.92
C THR A 591 -13.88 -10.38 35.45
N LEU A 592 -13.96 -10.84 34.19
CA LEU A 592 -15.16 -11.47 33.61
C LEU A 592 -15.63 -12.68 34.42
N GLU A 593 -14.69 -13.52 34.87
CA GLU A 593 -14.97 -14.67 35.74
C GLU A 593 -15.53 -14.26 37.11
N GLN A 594 -15.02 -13.18 37.70
CA GLN A 594 -15.51 -12.65 38.98
C GLN A 594 -16.91 -12.02 38.83
N ALA A 595 -17.17 -11.34 37.71
CA ALA A 595 -18.48 -10.78 37.39
C ALA A 595 -19.54 -11.89 37.22
N ILE A 596 -19.21 -12.97 36.51
CA ILE A 596 -20.10 -14.12 36.29
C ILE A 596 -20.43 -14.84 37.61
N LYS A 597 -19.43 -15.07 38.48
CA LYS A 597 -19.61 -15.75 39.77
C LYS A 597 -20.53 -15.02 40.75
N ARG A 598 -20.76 -13.71 40.57
CA ARG A 598 -21.69 -12.93 41.39
C ARG A 598 -23.17 -13.21 41.07
N GLN A 599 -23.46 -14.04 40.05
CA GLN A 599 -24.81 -14.58 39.70
C GLN A 599 -25.93 -13.53 39.61
N GLY A 600 -25.75 -12.49 38.79
CA GLY A 600 -26.83 -11.55 38.45
C GLY A 600 -27.79 -12.12 37.39
N VAL A 601 -29.08 -11.81 37.49
CA VAL A 601 -30.08 -12.09 36.44
C VAL A 601 -30.85 -10.82 36.12
N GLY A 602 -30.98 -10.52 34.83
CA GLY A 602 -31.75 -9.37 34.32
C GLY A 602 -30.91 -8.22 33.76
N ILE A 603 -31.56 -7.43 32.90
CA ILE A 603 -31.03 -6.33 32.08
C ILE A 603 -30.30 -5.27 32.94
N ASP A 604 -30.73 -5.10 34.20
CA ASP A 604 -30.18 -4.07 35.10
C ASP A 604 -28.96 -4.52 35.93
N HIS A 605 -28.57 -5.80 35.91
CA HIS A 605 -27.51 -6.32 36.79
C HIS A 605 -26.21 -6.73 36.10
N LEU A 606 -26.25 -7.11 34.81
CA LEU A 606 -25.03 -7.24 34.01
C LEU A 606 -24.43 -5.86 33.66
N ALA A 607 -25.25 -4.82 33.58
CA ALA A 607 -24.82 -3.46 33.27
C ALA A 607 -23.86 -2.85 34.32
N ARG A 608 -23.92 -3.27 35.60
CA ARG A 608 -23.14 -2.62 36.68
C ARG A 608 -21.76 -3.22 36.93
N THR A 609 -21.51 -4.44 36.46
CA THR A 609 -20.22 -5.14 36.65
C THR A 609 -19.75 -5.92 35.41
N GLY A 610 -20.63 -6.16 34.43
CA GLY A 610 -20.34 -6.90 33.21
C GLY A 610 -19.72 -6.03 32.11
N THR A 611 -20.10 -4.76 32.00
CA THR A 611 -19.56 -3.84 30.99
C THR A 611 -18.06 -3.60 31.17
N THR A 612 -17.60 -3.33 32.39
CA THR A 612 -16.16 -3.14 32.69
C THR A 612 -15.37 -4.43 32.53
N ALA A 613 -15.95 -5.57 32.92
CA ALA A 613 -15.32 -6.87 32.77
C ALA A 613 -15.20 -7.33 31.31
N TYR A 614 -16.18 -6.96 30.49
CA TYR A 614 -16.22 -7.18 29.04
C TYR A 614 -15.13 -6.35 28.33
N LEU A 615 -15.03 -5.06 28.64
CA LEU A 615 -14.02 -4.17 28.05
C LEU A 615 -12.59 -4.52 28.49
N ASN A 616 -12.40 -5.01 29.71
CA ASN A 616 -11.10 -5.55 30.15
C ASN A 616 -10.74 -6.87 29.43
N ALA A 617 -11.73 -7.67 29.01
CA ALA A 617 -11.51 -8.93 28.30
C ALA A 617 -11.13 -8.74 26.82
N LEU A 618 -11.47 -7.60 26.20
CA LEU A 618 -11.05 -7.20 24.84
C LEU A 618 -9.53 -7.03 24.68
N SER A 619 -8.76 -7.09 25.77
CA SER A 619 -7.30 -7.09 25.74
C SER A 619 -6.67 -8.49 25.59
N ASP A 620 -7.48 -9.56 25.51
CA ASP A 620 -7.04 -10.93 25.21
C ASP A 620 -7.20 -11.23 23.70
N PRO A 621 -6.11 -11.49 22.95
CA PRO A 621 -6.15 -11.65 21.50
C PRO A 621 -6.82 -12.94 20.99
N LYS A 622 -7.30 -13.83 21.88
CA LYS A 622 -8.08 -15.02 21.49
C LYS A 622 -9.59 -14.85 21.66
N PHE A 623 -10.06 -13.62 21.84
CA PHE A 623 -11.43 -13.32 22.24
C PHE A 623 -12.35 -13.09 21.03
N ASP A 624 -13.45 -13.86 20.96
CA ASP A 624 -14.50 -13.73 19.94
C ASP A 624 -15.50 -12.65 20.36
N GLU A 625 -15.28 -11.43 19.86
CA GLU A 625 -15.96 -10.21 20.27
C GLU A 625 -17.48 -10.24 19.99
N GLU A 626 -17.90 -10.70 18.82
CA GLU A 626 -19.30 -10.65 18.36
C GLU A 626 -20.21 -11.62 19.14
N ASN A 627 -19.72 -12.82 19.43
CA ASN A 627 -20.48 -13.82 20.19
C ASN A 627 -20.61 -13.46 21.67
N VAL A 628 -19.61 -12.78 22.24
CA VAL A 628 -19.68 -12.29 23.62
C VAL A 628 -20.63 -11.10 23.73
N ILE A 629 -20.60 -10.15 22.77
CA ILE A 629 -21.58 -9.04 22.70
C ILE A 629 -23.00 -9.59 22.72
N THR A 630 -23.25 -10.61 21.89
CA THR A 630 -24.55 -11.28 21.80
C THR A 630 -24.93 -11.93 23.13
N ALA A 631 -24.04 -12.71 23.75
CA ALA A 631 -24.32 -13.38 25.02
C ALA A 631 -24.54 -12.41 26.20
N VAL A 632 -23.80 -11.29 26.25
CA VAL A 632 -23.95 -10.22 27.24
C VAL A 632 -25.28 -9.50 27.06
N ASN A 633 -25.61 -9.10 25.83
CA ASN A 633 -26.86 -8.38 25.51
C ASN A 633 -28.12 -9.19 25.83
N PHE A 634 -28.05 -10.52 25.70
CA PHE A 634 -29.18 -11.41 25.98
C PHE A 634 -29.11 -12.11 27.35
N GLY A 635 -28.09 -11.84 28.17
CA GLY A 635 -27.95 -12.39 29.52
C GLY A 635 -27.69 -13.90 29.58
N TYR A 636 -27.04 -14.47 28.57
CA TYR A 636 -26.78 -15.91 28.45
C TYR A 636 -25.51 -16.34 29.20
N VAL A 637 -25.56 -16.30 30.53
CA VAL A 637 -24.43 -16.62 31.44
C VAL A 637 -23.77 -17.98 31.14
N HIS A 638 -24.54 -19.00 30.76
CA HIS A 638 -24.00 -20.34 30.46
C HIS A 638 -23.13 -20.41 29.19
N GLN A 639 -23.36 -19.51 28.21
CA GLN A 639 -22.56 -19.44 26.99
C GLN A 639 -21.23 -18.73 27.27
N LEU A 640 -21.27 -17.68 28.11
CA LEU A 640 -20.06 -17.01 28.61
C LEU A 640 -19.12 -17.98 29.36
N ASP A 641 -19.66 -18.88 30.18
CA ASP A 641 -18.88 -19.94 30.86
C ASP A 641 -18.24 -20.94 29.87
N GLN A 642 -18.91 -21.27 28.76
CA GLN A 642 -18.38 -22.15 27.72
C GLN A 642 -17.22 -21.50 26.94
N TYR A 643 -17.32 -20.21 26.63
CA TYR A 643 -16.23 -19.48 25.96
C TYR A 643 -14.99 -19.35 26.84
N LEU A 644 -15.16 -19.11 28.15
CA LEU A 644 -14.05 -19.10 29.11
C LEU A 644 -13.41 -20.48 29.33
N ALA A 645 -14.17 -21.57 29.20
CA ALA A 645 -13.64 -22.92 29.33
C ALA A 645 -12.67 -23.28 28.19
N ASN A 646 -12.93 -22.78 26.97
CA ASN A 646 -12.07 -23.01 25.81
C ASN A 646 -10.71 -22.26 25.90
N CYS A 647 -10.60 -21.23 26.74
CA CYS A 647 -9.32 -20.53 26.99
C CYS A 647 -8.38 -21.28 27.94
N ASN A 648 -8.86 -22.29 28.68
CA ASN A 648 -8.06 -23.04 29.67
C ASN A 648 -7.43 -24.35 29.16
N GLU A 649 -7.56 -24.68 27.87
CA GLU A 649 -6.92 -25.88 27.28
C GLU A 649 -5.54 -25.57 26.67
N VAL A 650 -4.56 -25.19 27.49
CA VAL A 650 -3.14 -25.45 27.21
C VAL A 650 -2.42 -25.78 28.52
N GLU A 651 -2.09 -27.06 28.72
CA GLU A 651 -1.13 -27.47 29.74
C GLU A 651 0.24 -26.85 29.41
N ILE A 652 0.67 -25.88 30.21
CA ILE A 652 2.04 -25.39 30.20
C ILE A 652 2.90 -26.43 30.91
N GLU A 653 3.68 -27.19 30.14
CA GLU A 653 4.75 -28.03 30.68
C GLU A 653 5.86 -27.11 31.22
N ILE A 654 5.88 -26.93 32.55
CA ILE A 654 6.96 -26.21 33.22
C ILE A 654 8.17 -27.14 33.28
N ILE A 655 9.15 -26.91 32.40
CA ILE A 655 10.49 -27.51 32.51
C ILE A 655 11.39 -26.54 33.31
N PRO A 656 12.15 -27.02 34.31
CA PRO A 656 12.75 -26.21 35.39
C PRO A 656 13.87 -25.25 34.99
#